data_AF-A0A9D8I019-F1
#
_entry.id   AF-A0A9D8I019-F1
#
_cell.length_a   1.000
_cell.length_b   1.000
_cell.length_c   1.000
_cell.angle_alpha   90.00
_cell.angle_beta   90.00
_cell.angle_gamma   90.00
#
_symmetry.space_group_name_H-M   'P 1'
#
loop_
_entity.id
_entity.type
_entity.pdbx_description
1 polymer ?
#
loop_
_entity_poly.entity_id
_entity_poly.type
_entity_poly.pdbx_seq_one_letter_code
_entity_poly.pdbx_strand_id
1 'polypeptide(L)'
;MAPLVLRILRVLDSAGDLDSNEFTESLAKPMHSDGYRVAFQSEFDRGLRVRFDPSRQDQKTLQHREFPALSGAIEPALTDSSISRIILDMFLLRWIALGWVGGNLLLQAQPVLETRAPGHSYHGEAFNEGPRQRAYLMPGMPEIAFPITTRSPEAQKFFIQGVGQLHGFWYFEAERSFREASLLDTNAPMPFWGMAMANANNAQRARGFLTNAMTLKATASSREQRLIEALSEFHTEEKEGKKRDLKQRRRHLIRAYEALVEDFPEDMEIRALLVYQIWDNSGFGNNTELSISSHLAVDELTKAILSKHPLHPVHHFRIHLWDPEKPSKALRSAALCGAGSPGIAHMWHMPGHTYAKLARHDDAAWQQEASARTDHAYMIRDRVMPDQIHNYTHNNDWLVESWSFSGRVKEAIALAKNLSELPRLMRTNSTLATQPSAPRYDYGRSSWKQGRSRLLSLLPKFELWDELITLAGTPHLDLTSLPDEQARLAVALGAAHFAKGQVRQAGEQTEALDRAQATIRSERQAAVDHAETTARREKKSADQIQKAMTEALGSFNSRMEKIESFRAELRALAALADKDTNELTKQLELAKDIPKIRLARIHAEAGDLAKAESLAKEASESATNQVLETAIYAHVLRQAGKTNEAAEAARKLASMNASIDLDLPAIKRLDPLLKSIKLDLSRPAARRGDFGERPDLANLGPLHWTPPAAPSWTLTDGHGRRRDSSQYRGRPYVMLFYLGKGCAHCMEQLNKFEEAAKDFEKAGLALVAVSTDAADALKQTSSKQSSRFSFPLLADPTREAFRAFHAFDGFEQTPLHGTFLIDGEGLLRWQDIGFEPFLETAFLLDESKRLLRFGNGSKTVAAAKTKASPRGPLNRQR
;
A
#
# COMPACT_ATOMS: atom_id res chain seq x y z
N MET A 1 -33.90 13.95 28.72
CA MET A 1 -34.41 12.58 28.49
C MET A 1 -35.14 12.00 29.70
N ALA A 2 -34.56 11.97 30.91
CA ALA A 2 -35.21 11.37 32.10
C ALA A 2 -36.60 11.94 32.52
N PRO A 3 -36.92 13.24 32.39
CA PRO A 3 -38.24 13.75 32.79
C PRO A 3 -39.40 13.38 31.85
N LEU A 4 -39.08 13.04 30.60
CA LEU A 4 -40.06 12.69 29.55
C LEU A 4 -40.52 11.23 29.72
N VAL A 5 -39.59 10.35 30.10
CA VAL A 5 -39.85 8.93 30.37
C VAL A 5 -40.76 8.76 31.60
N LEU A 6 -40.56 9.56 32.66
CA LEU A 6 -41.42 9.58 33.85
C LEU A 6 -42.85 10.07 33.59
N ARG A 7 -43.08 10.87 32.55
CA ARG A 7 -44.42 11.30 32.14
C ARG A 7 -45.16 10.24 31.33
N ILE A 8 -44.45 9.50 30.50
CA ILE A 8 -45.02 8.41 29.69
C ILE A 8 -45.41 7.22 30.58
N LEU A 9 -44.58 6.89 31.59
CA LEU A 9 -44.86 5.80 32.52
C LEU A 9 -46.10 6.04 33.40
N ARG A 10 -46.39 7.29 33.79
CA ARG A 10 -47.61 7.63 34.54
C ARG A 10 -48.89 7.60 33.68
N VAL A 11 -48.76 7.76 32.38
CA VAL A 11 -49.89 7.64 31.44
C VAL A 11 -50.24 6.18 31.22
N LEU A 12 -49.24 5.30 31.16
CA LEU A 12 -49.43 3.85 30.97
C LEU A 12 -49.98 3.16 32.24
N ASP A 13 -49.64 3.65 33.43
CA ASP A 13 -50.19 3.17 34.71
C ASP A 13 -51.71 3.49 34.86
N SER A 14 -52.17 4.61 34.27
CA SER A 14 -53.59 4.99 34.27
C SER A 14 -54.48 4.18 33.33
N ALA A 15 -53.89 3.32 32.49
CA ALA A 15 -54.59 2.53 31.48
C ALA A 15 -54.79 1.04 31.86
N GLY A 16 -54.28 0.60 33.02
CA GLY A 16 -54.61 -0.70 33.61
C GLY A 16 -53.94 -1.94 32.99
N ASP A 17 -52.84 -1.80 32.25
CA ASP A 17 -52.27 -2.88 31.42
C ASP A 17 -50.88 -3.41 31.86
N LEU A 18 -50.47 -3.22 33.13
CA LEU A 18 -49.19 -3.76 33.63
C LEU A 18 -49.31 -4.36 35.05
N ASP A 19 -48.90 -5.62 35.20
CA ASP A 19 -48.74 -6.31 36.49
C ASP A 19 -47.41 -5.86 37.14
N SER A 20 -47.50 -5.14 38.26
CA SER A 20 -46.45 -4.21 38.72
C SER A 20 -45.57 -4.76 39.86
N ASN A 21 -45.01 -5.97 39.73
CA ASN A 21 -44.10 -6.52 40.77
C ASN A 21 -42.72 -6.99 40.29
N GLU A 22 -42.36 -6.93 39.00
CA GLU A 22 -41.04 -7.37 38.53
C GLU A 22 -40.06 -6.24 38.15
N PHE A 23 -40.50 -4.97 38.11
CA PHE A 23 -39.69 -3.89 37.54
C PHE A 23 -38.94 -3.03 38.58
N THR A 24 -39.29 -3.13 39.86
CA THR A 24 -38.77 -2.24 40.91
C THR A 24 -37.45 -2.68 41.55
N GLU A 25 -36.97 -3.93 41.35
CA GLU A 25 -35.69 -4.39 41.91
C GLU A 25 -34.46 -4.14 41.02
N SER A 26 -34.62 -3.83 39.73
CA SER A 26 -33.48 -3.71 38.79
C SER A 26 -32.75 -2.36 38.83
N LEU A 27 -33.38 -1.30 39.37
CA LEU A 27 -32.84 0.07 39.31
C LEU A 27 -31.84 0.43 40.42
N ALA A 28 -31.45 -0.51 41.29
CA ALA A 28 -30.66 -0.21 42.49
C ALA A 28 -29.16 -0.63 42.44
N LYS A 29 -28.55 -0.88 41.28
CA LYS A 29 -27.08 -1.15 41.20
C LYS A 29 -26.38 -0.42 40.03
N PRO A 30 -25.15 0.08 40.22
CA PRO A 30 -24.42 0.81 39.18
C PRO A 30 -23.74 -0.16 38.20
N MET A 31 -24.01 -0.05 36.89
CA MET A 31 -23.34 -0.84 35.84
C MET A 31 -22.94 0.00 34.62
N HIS A 32 -21.79 -0.37 34.02
CA HIS A 32 -21.05 0.30 32.94
C HIS A 32 -21.70 0.21 31.54
N SER A 33 -21.19 1.03 30.62
CA SER A 33 -21.75 1.50 29.34
C SER A 33 -22.08 0.50 28.22
N ASP A 34 -21.80 -0.81 28.38
CA ASP A 34 -22.09 -1.79 27.31
C ASP A 34 -23.49 -2.44 27.42
N GLY A 35 -24.24 -2.15 28.48
CA GLY A 35 -25.58 -2.73 28.73
C GLY A 35 -26.74 -2.14 27.91
N TYR A 36 -26.58 -0.96 27.30
CA TYR A 36 -27.69 -0.27 26.64
C TYR A 36 -28.14 -0.91 25.31
N ARG A 37 -27.29 -1.72 24.65
CA ARG A 37 -27.56 -2.23 23.30
C ARG A 37 -28.33 -3.56 23.26
N VAL A 38 -28.30 -4.35 24.34
CA VAL A 38 -28.82 -5.73 24.32
C VAL A 38 -30.27 -5.83 24.80
N ALA A 39 -30.71 -4.98 25.73
CA ALA A 39 -32.09 -5.03 26.25
C ALA A 39 -33.13 -4.49 25.24
N PHE A 40 -32.75 -3.47 24.44
CA PHE A 40 -33.69 -2.84 23.50
C PHE A 40 -34.00 -3.70 22.27
N GLN A 41 -33.07 -4.58 21.86
CA GLN A 41 -33.24 -5.49 20.72
C GLN A 41 -34.09 -6.72 21.09
N SER A 42 -33.99 -7.21 22.33
CA SER A 42 -34.65 -8.44 22.80
C SER A 42 -36.17 -8.30 22.99
N GLU A 43 -36.66 -7.12 23.35
CA GLU A 43 -38.10 -6.86 23.56
C GLU A 43 -38.83 -6.52 22.25
N PHE A 44 -38.13 -5.89 21.29
CA PHE A 44 -38.69 -5.56 19.97
C PHE A 44 -38.95 -6.82 19.13
N ASP A 45 -38.08 -7.84 19.23
CA ASP A 45 -38.21 -9.11 18.49
C ASP A 45 -39.31 -10.05 19.03
N ARG A 46 -39.83 -9.82 20.26
CA ARG A 46 -40.94 -10.62 20.81
C ARG A 46 -42.33 -10.15 20.36
N GLY A 47 -42.48 -8.92 19.86
CA GLY A 47 -43.76 -8.32 19.50
C GLY A 47 -44.32 -8.66 18.10
N LEU A 48 -43.58 -9.37 17.24
CA LEU A 48 -43.92 -9.51 15.81
C LEU A 48 -44.14 -10.95 15.30
N ARG A 49 -44.37 -11.94 16.17
CA ARG A 49 -44.74 -13.30 15.73
C ARG A 49 -46.22 -13.62 15.99
N VAL A 50 -47.07 -13.29 15.02
CA VAL A 50 -48.38 -13.94 14.84
C VAL A 50 -48.23 -15.01 13.74
N ARG A 51 -48.67 -16.24 14.07
CA ARG A 51 -48.48 -17.50 13.32
C ARG A 51 -49.29 -17.55 12.03
N PHE A 52 -48.72 -18.10 10.96
CA PHE A 52 -49.46 -18.72 9.86
C PHE A 52 -48.87 -20.12 9.60
N ASP A 53 -49.75 -21.13 9.62
CA ASP A 53 -49.48 -22.57 9.48
C ASP A 53 -49.80 -23.01 8.04
N PRO A 54 -48.86 -23.65 7.31
CA PRO A 54 -49.09 -24.09 5.94
C PRO A 54 -49.48 -25.58 5.89
N SER A 55 -50.74 -25.91 6.15
CA SER A 55 -51.30 -27.22 5.75
C SER A 55 -52.82 -27.22 5.63
N ARG A 56 -53.35 -26.98 4.42
CA ARG A 56 -54.57 -27.61 3.87
C ARG A 56 -54.81 -27.14 2.42
N GLN A 57 -54.85 -28.11 1.52
CA GLN A 57 -55.37 -28.00 0.16
C GLN A 57 -56.88 -27.69 0.20
N ASP A 58 -57.39 -26.82 -0.68
CA ASP A 58 -58.29 -27.28 -1.75
C ASP A 58 -58.71 -26.17 -2.73
N GLN A 59 -59.07 -26.63 -3.93
CA GLN A 59 -59.39 -25.89 -5.15
C GLN A 59 -60.70 -25.09 -5.08
N LYS A 60 -60.78 -23.96 -5.81
CA LYS A 60 -61.76 -23.63 -6.89
C LYS A 60 -62.18 -22.15 -6.96
N THR A 61 -62.23 -21.67 -8.22
CA THR A 61 -63.15 -20.66 -8.84
C THR A 61 -63.01 -19.17 -8.48
N LEU A 62 -62.68 -18.33 -9.49
CA LEU A 62 -63.57 -17.37 -10.25
C LEU A 62 -64.02 -16.18 -9.37
N GLN A 63 -64.08 -14.91 -9.75
CA GLN A 63 -63.97 -14.15 -11.00
C GLN A 63 -63.97 -12.66 -10.62
N HIS A 64 -63.32 -11.82 -11.44
CA HIS A 64 -63.68 -10.44 -11.86
C HIS A 64 -64.56 -9.47 -11.03
N ARG A 65 -64.15 -8.19 -11.16
CA ARG A 65 -64.88 -6.89 -11.18
C ARG A 65 -64.93 -6.10 -9.86
N GLU A 66 -64.21 -4.98 -9.80
CA GLU A 66 -64.57 -3.61 -10.25
C GLU A 66 -65.56 -2.91 -9.31
N PHE A 67 -65.08 -1.82 -8.70
CA PHE A 67 -65.83 -0.86 -7.90
C PHE A 67 -66.59 0.13 -8.78
N PRO A 68 -67.76 0.60 -8.33
CA PRO A 68 -68.19 1.95 -8.64
C PRO A 68 -68.47 2.81 -7.40
N ALA A 69 -68.30 4.11 -7.61
CA ALA A 69 -68.50 5.22 -6.69
C ALA A 69 -69.97 5.65 -6.59
N LEU A 70 -70.30 6.41 -5.52
CA LEU A 70 -70.95 7.75 -5.51
C LEU A 70 -71.96 7.99 -4.37
N SER A 71 -71.68 9.08 -3.63
CA SER A 71 -72.57 10.20 -3.21
C SER A 71 -73.94 10.01 -2.52
N GLY A 72 -74.19 10.89 -1.54
CA GLY A 72 -75.54 11.34 -1.10
C GLY A 72 -75.71 11.25 0.43
N ALA A 73 -75.44 12.31 1.21
CA ALA A 73 -76.36 13.38 1.62
C ALA A 73 -77.56 12.92 2.49
N ILE A 74 -77.68 13.43 3.72
CA ILE A 74 -78.89 13.90 4.45
C ILE A 74 -78.54 14.08 5.96
N GLU A 75 -78.69 15.31 6.45
CA GLU A 75 -78.97 15.69 7.85
C GLU A 75 -80.47 16.14 7.90
N PRO A 76 -81.17 16.35 9.04
CA PRO A 76 -80.63 16.70 10.37
C PRO A 76 -81.36 16.10 11.60
N ALA A 77 -80.81 16.42 12.77
CA ALA A 77 -81.46 16.68 14.06
C ALA A 77 -80.88 15.85 15.20
N LEU A 78 -80.14 16.51 16.11
CA LEU A 78 -80.27 16.36 17.56
C LEU A 78 -79.40 17.43 18.23
N THR A 79 -80.08 18.31 18.96
CA THR A 79 -79.56 19.30 19.89
C THR A 79 -78.95 18.60 21.09
N ASP A 80 -77.63 18.68 21.29
CA ASP A 80 -77.06 18.50 22.63
C ASP A 80 -75.72 19.22 22.79
N SER A 81 -75.55 19.81 23.97
CA SER A 81 -74.48 20.73 24.39
C SER A 81 -73.08 20.11 24.53
N SER A 82 -72.89 18.91 24.00
CA SER A 82 -71.64 18.13 24.05
C SER A 82 -70.74 18.34 22.82
N ILE A 83 -71.25 18.95 21.75
CA ILE A 83 -70.53 19.15 20.48
C ILE A 83 -69.66 20.42 20.49
N SER A 84 -69.99 21.41 21.32
CA SER A 84 -69.23 22.67 21.39
C SER A 84 -67.83 22.51 22.00
N ARG A 85 -67.59 21.48 22.84
CA ARG A 85 -66.25 21.15 23.35
C ARG A 85 -65.41 20.37 22.35
N ILE A 86 -66.03 19.45 21.60
CA ILE A 86 -65.32 18.65 20.58
C ILE A 86 -64.91 19.51 19.37
N ILE A 87 -65.75 20.47 18.97
CA ILE A 87 -65.41 21.42 17.89
C ILE A 87 -64.29 22.38 18.34
N LEU A 88 -64.30 22.85 19.59
CA LEU A 88 -63.23 23.73 20.10
C LEU A 88 -61.89 22.98 20.24
N ASP A 89 -61.91 21.72 20.66
CA ASP A 89 -60.71 20.87 20.75
C ASP A 89 -60.19 20.45 19.37
N MET A 90 -61.07 20.23 18.38
CA MET A 90 -60.66 19.98 16.99
C MET A 90 -60.10 21.23 16.29
N PHE A 91 -60.59 22.44 16.60
CA PHE A 91 -59.99 23.68 16.10
C PHE A 91 -58.65 24.00 16.76
N LEU A 92 -58.47 23.66 18.05
CA LEU A 92 -57.20 23.82 18.76
C LEU A 92 -56.15 22.79 18.29
N LEU A 93 -56.55 21.54 18.04
CA LEU A 93 -55.67 20.52 17.45
C LEU A 93 -55.33 20.81 15.98
N ARG A 94 -56.24 21.43 15.22
CA ARG A 94 -55.99 21.86 13.83
C ARG A 94 -55.09 23.09 13.75
N TRP A 95 -55.15 24.02 14.71
CA TRP A 95 -54.20 25.14 14.82
C TRP A 95 -52.82 24.70 15.34
N ILE A 96 -52.76 23.73 16.25
CA ILE A 96 -51.50 23.11 16.68
C ILE A 96 -50.90 22.32 15.50
N ALA A 97 -51.69 21.60 14.71
CA ALA A 97 -51.22 20.89 13.52
C ALA A 97 -50.82 21.82 12.36
N LEU A 98 -51.51 22.94 12.12
CA LEU A 98 -51.12 23.95 11.11
C LEU A 98 -49.94 24.83 11.57
N GLY A 99 -49.77 25.04 12.89
CA GLY A 99 -48.55 25.63 13.45
C GLY A 99 -47.35 24.68 13.38
N TRP A 100 -47.58 23.36 13.49
CA TRP A 100 -46.54 22.34 13.35
C TRP A 100 -46.17 22.07 11.89
N VAL A 101 -47.10 22.20 10.94
CA VAL A 101 -46.83 22.07 9.50
C VAL A 101 -46.31 23.39 8.90
N GLY A 102 -46.82 24.55 9.31
CA GLY A 102 -46.36 25.87 8.85
C GLY A 102 -45.06 26.34 9.48
N GLY A 103 -44.80 25.99 10.74
CA GLY A 103 -43.55 26.26 11.44
C GLY A 103 -42.38 25.37 11.00
N ASN A 104 -42.67 24.16 10.48
CA ASN A 104 -41.65 23.27 9.93
C ASN A 104 -41.43 23.42 8.41
N LEU A 105 -42.28 24.17 7.69
CA LEU A 105 -42.07 24.44 6.26
C LEU A 105 -41.25 25.71 5.99
N LEU A 106 -41.03 26.55 7.00
CA LEU A 106 -40.07 27.67 6.97
C LEU A 106 -38.77 27.37 7.73
N LEU A 107 -38.60 26.12 8.16
CA LEU A 107 -37.38 25.57 8.76
C LEU A 107 -36.82 24.40 7.94
N GLN A 108 -37.14 24.34 6.65
CA GLN A 108 -36.41 23.49 5.72
C GLN A 108 -35.17 24.23 5.19
N ALA A 109 -34.03 23.55 5.37
CA ALA A 109 -32.69 23.87 4.90
C ALA A 109 -31.92 24.95 5.68
N GLN A 110 -31.78 24.77 6.99
CA GLN A 110 -30.41 24.76 7.49
C GLN A 110 -30.01 23.30 7.64
N PRO A 111 -28.93 22.83 6.99
CA PRO A 111 -28.43 21.49 7.28
C PRO A 111 -28.20 21.45 8.78
N VAL A 112 -28.75 20.44 9.45
CA VAL A 112 -28.25 20.07 10.78
C VAL A 112 -26.76 19.82 10.54
N LEU A 113 -25.93 20.80 10.89
CA LEU A 113 -24.51 20.60 11.08
C LEU A 113 -24.43 19.59 12.20
N GLU A 114 -24.42 18.29 11.87
CA GLU A 114 -23.74 17.32 12.71
C GLU A 114 -22.41 17.99 13.08
N THR A 115 -22.16 18.13 14.38
CA THR A 115 -20.92 18.71 14.88
C THR A 115 -19.78 17.81 14.42
N ARG A 116 -19.28 18.10 13.24
CA ARG A 116 -18.32 17.31 12.50
C ARG A 116 -16.97 17.44 13.19
N ALA A 117 -16.33 16.30 13.42
CA ALA A 117 -14.99 16.31 14.00
C ALA A 117 -14.04 17.12 13.09
N PRO A 118 -13.23 18.04 13.66
CA PRO A 118 -12.22 18.78 12.91
C PRO A 118 -11.33 17.84 12.09
N GLY A 119 -11.07 18.20 10.83
CA GLY A 119 -10.22 17.43 9.92
C GLY A 119 -10.96 16.47 8.98
N HIS A 120 -12.19 16.05 9.27
CA HIS A 120 -12.96 15.14 8.41
C HIS A 120 -13.37 15.80 7.06
N SER A 121 -14.15 15.11 6.22
CA SER A 121 -14.67 15.60 4.92
C SER A 121 -16.15 15.95 4.97
N TYR A 122 -16.60 17.02 4.28
CA TYR A 122 -18.00 17.46 4.31
C TYR A 122 -18.82 16.73 3.25
N HIS A 123 -18.13 16.05 2.34
CA HIS A 123 -18.69 15.09 1.38
C HIS A 123 -18.88 13.68 1.96
N GLY A 124 -18.68 13.50 3.27
CA GLY A 124 -18.90 12.24 3.99
C GLY A 124 -17.66 11.35 4.15
N GLU A 125 -17.82 10.22 4.83
CA GLU A 125 -16.71 9.35 5.25
C GLU A 125 -15.84 8.84 4.11
N ALA A 126 -16.45 8.56 2.94
CA ALA A 126 -15.72 8.10 1.75
C ALA A 126 -14.61 9.08 1.32
N PHE A 127 -14.75 10.36 1.65
CA PHE A 127 -13.78 11.39 1.27
C PHE A 127 -12.70 11.64 2.33
N ASN A 128 -12.89 11.20 3.59
CA ASN A 128 -11.93 11.40 4.70
C ASN A 128 -10.54 10.85 4.35
N GLU A 129 -10.52 9.65 3.79
CA GLU A 129 -9.32 8.99 3.29
C GLU A 129 -9.03 9.36 1.83
N GLY A 130 -7.84 9.00 1.35
CA GLY A 130 -7.40 9.27 -0.02
C GLY A 130 -6.71 10.62 -0.19
N PRO A 131 -6.50 11.07 -1.44
CA PRO A 131 -5.77 12.30 -1.74
C PRO A 131 -6.55 13.54 -1.27
N ARG A 132 -5.87 14.42 -0.53
CA ARG A 132 -6.41 15.69 -0.01
C ARG A 132 -5.79 16.92 -0.68
N GLN A 133 -4.83 16.74 -1.58
CA GLN A 133 -4.22 17.84 -2.34
C GLN A 133 -4.88 17.96 -3.71
N ARG A 134 -5.07 19.20 -4.18
CA ARG A 134 -5.58 19.50 -5.53
C ARG A 134 -4.72 18.80 -6.58
N ALA A 135 -5.34 18.36 -7.67
CA ALA A 135 -4.61 17.78 -8.79
C ALA A 135 -4.00 18.87 -9.68
N TYR A 136 -3.03 18.48 -10.51
CA TYR A 136 -2.57 19.26 -11.65
C TYR A 136 -2.44 18.34 -12.86
N LEU A 137 -2.43 18.93 -14.06
CA LEU A 137 -2.24 18.16 -15.29
C LEU A 137 -0.78 17.71 -15.38
N MET A 138 -0.58 16.40 -15.29
CA MET A 138 0.73 15.75 -15.23
C MET A 138 1.28 15.54 -16.65
N PRO A 139 2.57 15.83 -16.89
CA PRO A 139 3.20 15.45 -18.15
C PRO A 139 3.31 13.92 -18.24
N GLY A 140 3.34 13.40 -19.47
CA GLY A 140 3.54 11.97 -19.73
C GLY A 140 2.34 11.07 -19.42
N MET A 141 1.14 11.63 -19.33
CA MET A 141 -0.10 10.85 -19.30
C MET A 141 -0.44 10.32 -20.70
N PRO A 142 -1.09 9.16 -20.82
CA PRO A 142 -1.43 8.59 -22.12
C PRO A 142 -2.45 9.44 -22.88
N GLU A 143 -2.33 9.41 -24.20
CA GLU A 143 -3.35 9.96 -25.10
C GLU A 143 -4.50 8.95 -25.26
N ILE A 144 -5.62 9.23 -24.58
CA ILE A 144 -6.83 8.43 -24.63
C ILE A 144 -8.06 9.29 -24.93
N ALA A 145 -9.11 8.69 -25.48
CA ALA A 145 -10.34 9.39 -25.86
C ALA A 145 -11.54 8.84 -25.07
N PHE A 146 -11.88 9.49 -23.96
CA PHE A 146 -13.01 9.10 -23.11
C PHE A 146 -13.90 10.30 -22.77
N PRO A 147 -14.71 10.80 -23.72
CA PRO A 147 -15.57 11.95 -23.50
C PRO A 147 -16.63 11.65 -22.42
N ILE A 148 -16.91 12.65 -21.60
CA ILE A 148 -17.99 12.63 -20.60
C ILE A 148 -18.91 13.83 -20.79
N THR A 149 -20.13 13.73 -20.27
CA THR A 149 -21.08 14.82 -20.24
C THR A 149 -20.61 15.83 -19.18
N THR A 150 -19.93 16.87 -19.62
CA THR A 150 -19.44 17.97 -18.78
C THR A 150 -19.49 19.29 -19.53
N ARG A 151 -19.66 20.39 -18.80
CA ARG A 151 -19.54 21.75 -19.34
C ARG A 151 -18.15 22.34 -19.17
N SER A 152 -17.25 21.68 -18.43
CA SER A 152 -15.90 22.13 -18.16
C SER A 152 -14.88 21.36 -19.02
N PRO A 153 -14.22 22.02 -19.99
CA PRO A 153 -13.10 21.42 -20.72
C PRO A 153 -11.97 20.98 -19.79
N GLU A 154 -11.76 21.68 -18.68
CA GLU A 154 -10.77 21.35 -17.67
C GLU A 154 -11.14 20.07 -16.91
N ALA A 155 -12.42 19.91 -16.51
CA ALA A 155 -12.90 18.68 -15.89
C ALA A 155 -12.69 17.47 -16.81
N GLN A 156 -12.95 17.62 -18.11
CA GLN A 156 -12.69 16.58 -19.12
C GLN A 156 -11.21 16.18 -19.15
N LYS A 157 -10.27 17.13 -19.08
CA LYS A 157 -8.82 16.85 -19.06
C LYS A 157 -8.41 16.06 -17.82
N PHE A 158 -8.87 16.47 -16.64
CA PHE A 158 -8.59 15.75 -15.39
C PHE A 158 -9.24 14.36 -15.36
N PHE A 159 -10.45 14.23 -15.90
CA PHE A 159 -11.10 12.94 -16.03
C PHE A 159 -10.30 11.98 -16.93
N ILE A 160 -9.84 12.44 -18.10
CA ILE A 160 -8.97 11.68 -19.01
C ILE A 160 -7.66 11.28 -18.30
N GLN A 161 -7.01 12.22 -17.61
CA GLN A 161 -5.81 11.92 -16.81
C GLN A 161 -6.08 10.81 -15.79
N GLY A 162 -7.20 10.89 -15.05
CA GLY A 162 -7.59 9.88 -14.09
C GLY A 162 -7.78 8.50 -14.72
N VAL A 163 -8.39 8.42 -15.90
CA VAL A 163 -8.57 7.17 -16.63
C VAL A 163 -7.23 6.60 -17.13
N GLY A 164 -6.32 7.45 -17.61
CA GLY A 164 -4.95 7.05 -17.93
C GLY A 164 -4.20 6.47 -16.73
N GLN A 165 -4.37 7.09 -15.55
CA GLN A 165 -3.82 6.61 -14.29
C GLN A 165 -4.46 5.28 -13.85
N LEU A 166 -5.76 5.07 -14.05
CA LEU A 166 -6.42 3.78 -13.82
C LEU A 166 -5.81 2.67 -14.70
N HIS A 167 -5.60 2.94 -15.99
CA HIS A 167 -4.98 1.96 -16.89
C HIS A 167 -3.59 1.54 -16.44
N GLY A 168 -2.85 2.39 -15.72
CA GLY A 168 -1.55 2.07 -15.13
C GLY A 168 -1.59 1.68 -13.64
N PHE A 169 -2.77 1.38 -13.09
CA PHE A 169 -3.00 1.01 -11.67
C PHE A 169 -2.53 2.05 -10.65
N TRP A 170 -2.48 3.33 -11.06
CA TRP A 170 -2.10 4.43 -10.18
C TRP A 170 -3.31 5.03 -9.46
N TYR A 171 -3.98 4.19 -8.66
CA TYR A 171 -5.29 4.49 -8.07
C TYR A 171 -5.34 5.76 -7.22
N PHE A 172 -4.31 6.05 -6.44
CA PHE A 172 -4.27 7.24 -5.57
C PHE A 172 -4.31 8.54 -6.40
N GLU A 173 -3.51 8.63 -7.47
CA GLU A 173 -3.54 9.81 -8.35
C GLU A 173 -4.77 9.82 -9.25
N ALA A 174 -5.25 8.64 -9.68
CA ALA A 174 -6.51 8.55 -10.42
C ALA A 174 -7.66 9.18 -9.61
N GLU A 175 -7.81 8.79 -8.34
CA GLU A 175 -8.80 9.39 -7.44
C GLU A 175 -8.59 10.91 -7.30
N ARG A 176 -7.33 11.38 -7.18
CA ARG A 176 -7.02 12.81 -7.08
C ARG A 176 -7.50 13.58 -8.30
N SER A 177 -7.24 13.05 -9.49
CA SER A 177 -7.67 13.64 -10.76
C SER A 177 -9.20 13.65 -10.88
N PHE A 178 -9.88 12.59 -10.46
CA PHE A 178 -11.35 12.56 -10.47
C PHE A 178 -11.96 13.53 -9.46
N ARG A 179 -11.38 13.67 -8.26
CA ARG A 179 -11.82 14.69 -7.29
C ARG A 179 -11.71 16.09 -7.87
N GLU A 180 -10.61 16.38 -8.55
CA GLU A 180 -10.42 17.66 -9.25
C GLU A 180 -11.48 17.88 -10.33
N ALA A 181 -11.75 16.86 -11.15
CA ALA A 181 -12.80 16.94 -12.16
C ALA A 181 -14.19 17.18 -11.53
N SER A 182 -14.51 16.52 -10.42
CA SER A 182 -15.79 16.71 -9.71
C SER A 182 -15.94 18.10 -9.09
N LEU A 183 -14.83 18.74 -8.72
CA LEU A 183 -14.82 20.10 -8.20
C LEU A 183 -15.03 21.14 -9.32
N LEU A 184 -14.53 20.85 -10.52
CA LEU A 184 -14.67 21.73 -11.69
C LEU A 184 -16.05 21.64 -12.36
N ASP A 185 -16.70 20.47 -12.29
CA ASP A 185 -18.09 20.29 -12.71
C ASP A 185 -18.84 19.38 -11.72
N THR A 186 -19.54 20.01 -10.78
CA THR A 186 -20.26 19.32 -9.70
C THR A 186 -21.49 18.53 -10.18
N ASN A 187 -21.92 18.73 -11.43
CA ASN A 187 -23.05 18.00 -12.01
C ASN A 187 -22.59 16.81 -12.88
N ALA A 188 -21.29 16.66 -13.13
CA ALA A 188 -20.77 15.54 -13.90
C ALA A 188 -20.76 14.26 -13.04
N PRO A 189 -21.46 13.18 -13.44
CA PRO A 189 -21.52 11.95 -12.65
C PRO A 189 -20.27 11.07 -12.81
N MET A 190 -19.58 11.18 -13.96
CA MET A 190 -18.46 10.31 -14.30
C MET A 190 -17.21 10.48 -13.43
N PRO A 191 -16.84 11.67 -12.93
CA PRO A 191 -15.82 11.80 -11.90
C PRO A 191 -16.05 10.89 -10.69
N PHE A 192 -17.29 10.77 -10.19
CA PHE A 192 -17.61 9.86 -9.08
C PHE A 192 -17.52 8.39 -9.47
N TRP A 193 -17.89 8.02 -10.71
CA TRP A 193 -17.63 6.68 -11.26
C TRP A 193 -16.13 6.38 -11.29
N GLY A 194 -15.29 7.35 -11.69
CA GLY A 194 -13.84 7.22 -11.68
C GLY A 194 -13.26 7.02 -10.28
N MET A 195 -13.76 7.78 -9.28
CA MET A 195 -13.37 7.59 -7.88
C MET A 195 -13.74 6.20 -7.36
N ALA A 196 -14.88 5.64 -7.78
CA ALA A 196 -15.27 4.29 -7.45
C ALA A 196 -14.33 3.24 -8.09
N MET A 197 -14.00 3.41 -9.38
CA MET A 197 -13.02 2.56 -10.08
C MET A 197 -11.64 2.59 -9.40
N ALA A 198 -11.20 3.77 -8.95
CA ALA A 198 -9.95 3.93 -8.20
C ALA A 198 -9.96 3.23 -6.83
N ASN A 199 -11.14 2.88 -6.31
CA ASN A 199 -11.33 2.22 -5.02
C ASN A 199 -11.83 0.79 -5.15
N ALA A 200 -11.49 0.07 -6.23
CA ALA A 200 -11.93 -1.30 -6.46
C ALA A 200 -11.60 -2.26 -5.28
N ASN A 201 -10.49 -2.03 -4.57
CA ASN A 201 -10.08 -2.80 -3.39
C ASN A 201 -10.67 -2.30 -2.07
N ASN A 202 -11.46 -1.22 -2.09
CA ASN A 202 -12.19 -0.67 -0.95
C ASN A 202 -13.67 -0.52 -1.31
N ALA A 203 -14.41 -1.64 -1.22
CA ALA A 203 -15.81 -1.70 -1.62
C ALA A 203 -16.71 -0.71 -0.87
N GLN A 204 -16.40 -0.37 0.39
CA GLN A 204 -17.15 0.63 1.15
C GLN A 204 -17.00 2.02 0.55
N ARG A 205 -15.75 2.48 0.29
CA ARG A 205 -15.50 3.78 -0.35
C ARG A 205 -16.05 3.82 -1.78
N ALA A 206 -15.85 2.75 -2.56
CA ALA A 206 -16.38 2.66 -3.93
C ALA A 206 -17.92 2.82 -3.97
N ARG A 207 -18.65 2.17 -3.05
CA ARG A 207 -20.10 2.35 -2.90
C ARG A 207 -20.47 3.80 -2.56
N GLY A 208 -19.74 4.44 -1.65
CA GLY A 208 -19.96 5.85 -1.30
C GLY A 208 -19.84 6.78 -2.52
N PHE A 209 -18.85 6.58 -3.37
CA PHE A 209 -18.72 7.35 -4.62
C PHE A 209 -19.82 7.00 -5.64
N LEU A 210 -20.19 5.72 -5.76
CA LEU A 210 -21.29 5.30 -6.65
C LEU A 210 -22.65 5.87 -6.24
N THR A 211 -22.92 6.09 -4.96
CA THR A 211 -24.13 6.79 -4.52
C THR A 211 -24.19 8.20 -5.12
N ASN A 212 -23.07 8.93 -5.14
CA ASN A 212 -22.97 10.25 -5.76
C ASN A 212 -23.18 10.17 -7.29
N ALA A 213 -22.51 9.22 -7.96
CA ALA A 213 -22.68 9.01 -9.41
C ALA A 213 -24.13 8.67 -9.78
N MET A 214 -24.79 7.80 -9.03
CA MET A 214 -26.18 7.39 -9.24
C MET A 214 -27.17 8.54 -9.04
N THR A 215 -26.88 9.46 -8.11
CA THR A 215 -27.70 10.65 -7.86
C THR A 215 -27.68 11.59 -9.05
N LEU A 216 -26.52 11.75 -9.69
CA LEU A 216 -26.33 12.63 -10.84
C LEU A 216 -26.57 11.94 -12.19
N LYS A 217 -26.85 10.62 -12.20
CA LYS A 217 -26.93 9.79 -13.41
C LYS A 217 -27.86 10.36 -14.49
N ALA A 218 -28.97 10.99 -14.10
CA ALA A 218 -29.94 11.55 -15.05
C ALA A 218 -29.37 12.69 -15.93
N THR A 219 -28.24 13.28 -15.53
CA THR A 219 -27.53 14.31 -16.30
C THR A 219 -26.56 13.74 -17.34
N ALA A 220 -26.25 12.45 -17.26
CA ALA A 220 -25.27 11.77 -18.10
C ALA A 220 -25.86 11.33 -19.45
N SER A 221 -25.00 11.15 -20.45
CA SER A 221 -25.35 10.47 -21.71
C SER A 221 -25.75 9.00 -21.47
N SER A 222 -26.51 8.38 -22.38
CA SER A 222 -26.94 6.98 -22.26
C SER A 222 -25.77 6.01 -22.03
N ARG A 223 -24.65 6.26 -22.70
CA ARG A 223 -23.38 5.55 -22.53
C ARG A 223 -22.86 5.62 -21.08
N GLU A 224 -22.82 6.81 -20.51
CA GLU A 224 -22.34 7.04 -19.14
C GLU A 224 -23.27 6.43 -18.11
N GLN A 225 -24.59 6.54 -18.30
CA GLN A 225 -25.59 5.95 -17.41
C GLN A 225 -25.37 4.44 -17.27
N ARG A 226 -25.13 3.75 -18.38
CA ARG A 226 -24.89 2.30 -18.40
C ARG A 226 -23.56 1.90 -17.76
N LEU A 227 -22.50 2.71 -17.91
CA LEU A 227 -21.22 2.49 -17.20
C LEU A 227 -21.39 2.61 -15.68
N ILE A 228 -22.15 3.61 -15.23
CA ILE A 228 -22.46 3.84 -13.82
C ILE A 228 -23.30 2.69 -13.25
N GLU A 229 -24.35 2.28 -13.97
CA GLU A 229 -25.22 1.17 -13.58
C GLU A 229 -24.47 -0.15 -13.50
N ALA A 230 -23.62 -0.46 -14.48
CA ALA A 230 -22.83 -1.68 -14.50
C ALA A 230 -21.92 -1.80 -13.28
N LEU A 231 -21.20 -0.71 -12.94
CA LEU A 231 -20.32 -0.68 -11.77
C LEU A 231 -21.11 -0.70 -10.45
N SER A 232 -22.25 0.00 -10.38
CA SER A 232 -23.14 -0.01 -9.22
C SER A 232 -23.71 -1.41 -8.91
N GLU A 233 -24.18 -2.11 -9.94
CA GLU A 233 -24.68 -3.48 -9.81
C GLU A 233 -23.58 -4.46 -9.37
N PHE A 234 -22.33 -4.24 -9.79
CA PHE A 234 -21.19 -5.04 -9.33
C PHE A 234 -20.90 -4.86 -7.83
N HIS A 235 -20.97 -3.63 -7.32
CA HIS A 235 -20.73 -3.32 -5.91
C HIS A 235 -21.92 -3.61 -4.98
N THR A 236 -23.07 -4.02 -5.53
CA THR A 236 -24.23 -4.49 -4.77
C THR A 236 -23.96 -5.91 -4.25
N GLU A 237 -23.43 -6.01 -3.03
CA GLU A 237 -23.01 -7.29 -2.43
C GLU A 237 -24.15 -8.10 -1.81
N GLU A 238 -25.28 -7.45 -1.55
CA GLU A 238 -26.46 -8.05 -0.96
C GLU A 238 -27.71 -7.55 -1.69
N LYS A 239 -28.67 -8.43 -1.92
CA LYS A 239 -29.98 -8.08 -2.48
C LYS A 239 -31.03 -8.97 -1.82
N GLU A 240 -32.13 -8.36 -1.37
CA GLU A 240 -33.23 -9.06 -0.70
C GLU A 240 -32.77 -9.91 0.50
N GLY A 241 -31.84 -9.40 1.32
CA GLY A 241 -31.32 -10.11 2.49
C GLY A 241 -30.31 -11.23 2.17
N LYS A 242 -29.91 -11.40 0.90
CA LYS A 242 -29.02 -12.48 0.45
C LYS A 242 -27.72 -11.94 -0.13
N LYS A 243 -26.60 -12.44 0.39
CA LYS A 243 -25.26 -12.16 -0.14
C LYS A 243 -25.16 -12.70 -1.57
N ARG A 244 -24.71 -11.84 -2.49
CA ARG A 244 -24.53 -12.17 -3.90
C ARG A 244 -23.15 -12.77 -4.15
N ASP A 245 -23.13 -13.80 -5.00
CA ASP A 245 -21.92 -14.48 -5.41
C ASP A 245 -20.98 -13.54 -6.20
N LEU A 246 -19.69 -13.50 -5.83
CA LEU A 246 -18.71 -12.62 -6.47
C LEU A 246 -18.48 -13.02 -7.93
N LYS A 247 -18.39 -14.33 -8.21
CA LYS A 247 -18.20 -14.87 -9.56
C LYS A 247 -19.36 -14.51 -10.49
N GLN A 248 -20.60 -14.56 -10.01
CA GLN A 248 -21.77 -14.11 -10.76
C GLN A 248 -21.72 -12.60 -11.03
N ARG A 249 -21.40 -11.77 -10.03
CA ARG A 249 -21.26 -10.31 -10.19
C ARG A 249 -20.19 -9.95 -11.22
N ARG A 250 -19.03 -10.61 -11.17
CA ARG A 250 -17.93 -10.49 -12.15
C ARG A 250 -18.39 -10.85 -13.57
N ARG A 251 -19.16 -11.93 -13.72
CA ARG A 251 -19.70 -12.37 -15.02
C ARG A 251 -20.72 -11.37 -15.56
N HIS A 252 -21.59 -10.83 -14.73
CA HIS A 252 -22.56 -9.80 -15.13
C HIS A 252 -21.85 -8.52 -15.59
N LEU A 253 -20.78 -8.11 -14.89
CA LEU A 253 -20.00 -6.94 -15.29
C LEU A 253 -19.33 -7.11 -16.66
N ILE A 254 -18.76 -8.29 -16.95
CA ILE A 254 -18.25 -8.61 -18.31
C ILE A 254 -19.38 -8.49 -19.34
N ARG A 255 -20.55 -9.09 -19.11
CA ARG A 255 -21.69 -8.99 -20.03
C ARG A 255 -22.16 -7.56 -20.25
N ALA A 256 -22.13 -6.72 -19.22
CA ALA A 256 -22.49 -5.32 -19.33
C ALA A 256 -21.48 -4.56 -20.22
N TYR A 257 -20.18 -4.81 -20.07
CA TYR A 257 -19.16 -4.24 -20.96
C TYR A 257 -19.25 -4.77 -22.40
N GLU A 258 -19.54 -6.06 -22.61
CA GLU A 258 -19.78 -6.61 -23.96
C GLU A 258 -20.94 -5.91 -24.66
N ALA A 259 -22.08 -5.74 -23.97
CA ALA A 259 -23.23 -5.03 -24.50
C ALA A 259 -22.92 -3.54 -24.77
N LEU A 260 -22.08 -2.91 -23.95
CA LEU A 260 -21.61 -1.55 -24.21
C LEU A 260 -20.72 -1.47 -25.46
N VAL A 261 -19.83 -2.45 -25.69
CA VAL A 261 -19.01 -2.50 -26.92
C VAL A 261 -19.87 -2.71 -28.15
N GLU A 262 -20.94 -3.49 -28.05
CA GLU A 262 -21.89 -3.70 -29.15
C GLU A 262 -22.65 -2.42 -29.51
N ASP A 263 -23.15 -1.70 -28.50
CA ASP A 263 -23.93 -0.47 -28.70
C ASP A 263 -23.06 0.76 -29.04
N PHE A 264 -21.78 0.74 -28.67
CA PHE A 264 -20.81 1.81 -28.91
C PHE A 264 -19.49 1.26 -29.51
N PRO A 265 -19.51 0.70 -30.74
CA PRO A 265 -18.37 -0.04 -31.31
C PRO A 265 -17.15 0.82 -31.64
N GLU A 266 -17.34 2.14 -31.78
CA GLU A 266 -16.26 3.11 -32.02
C GLU A 266 -15.59 3.58 -30.72
N ASP A 267 -16.11 3.22 -29.55
CA ASP A 267 -15.50 3.58 -28.27
C ASP A 267 -14.39 2.59 -27.90
N MET A 268 -13.14 3.02 -28.08
CA MET A 268 -11.97 2.19 -27.81
C MET A 268 -11.73 1.99 -26.31
N GLU A 269 -12.18 2.91 -25.47
CA GLU A 269 -11.96 2.83 -24.02
C GLU A 269 -12.90 1.84 -23.36
N ILE A 270 -14.16 1.76 -23.78
CA ILE A 270 -15.08 0.69 -23.32
C ILE A 270 -14.49 -0.68 -23.69
N ARG A 271 -13.89 -0.81 -24.87
CA ARG A 271 -13.18 -2.03 -25.27
C ARG A 271 -11.96 -2.30 -24.40
N ALA A 272 -11.19 -1.27 -24.03
CA ALA A 272 -10.06 -1.40 -23.11
C ALA A 272 -10.51 -1.83 -21.71
N LEU A 273 -11.61 -1.27 -21.20
CA LEU A 273 -12.24 -1.66 -19.93
C LEU A 273 -12.74 -3.10 -19.96
N LEU A 274 -13.30 -3.57 -21.08
CA LEU A 274 -13.67 -4.97 -21.27
C LEU A 274 -12.44 -5.89 -21.18
N VAL A 275 -11.34 -5.55 -21.87
CA VAL A 275 -10.07 -6.29 -21.79
C VAL A 275 -9.58 -6.38 -20.35
N TYR A 276 -9.52 -5.24 -19.65
CA TYR A 276 -9.15 -5.18 -18.24
C TYR A 276 -10.04 -6.09 -17.39
N GLN A 277 -11.36 -6.00 -17.55
CA GLN A 277 -12.31 -6.74 -16.73
C GLN A 277 -12.22 -8.27 -16.95
N ILE A 278 -11.99 -8.71 -18.19
CA ILE A 278 -11.77 -10.13 -18.50
C ILE A 278 -10.51 -10.63 -17.78
N TRP A 279 -9.43 -9.85 -17.80
CA TRP A 279 -8.18 -10.21 -17.14
C TRP A 279 -8.29 -10.18 -15.62
N ASP A 280 -8.81 -9.11 -15.01
CA ASP A 280 -8.93 -8.94 -13.56
C ASP A 280 -9.78 -10.08 -12.94
N ASN A 281 -10.87 -10.46 -13.61
CA ASN A 281 -11.74 -11.54 -13.17
C ASN A 281 -11.10 -12.94 -13.20
N SER A 282 -9.97 -13.11 -13.88
CA SER A 282 -9.21 -14.36 -13.91
C SER A 282 -8.38 -14.61 -12.65
N GLY A 283 -8.26 -13.62 -11.76
CA GLY A 283 -7.55 -13.76 -10.49
C GLY A 283 -6.03 -13.88 -10.67
N PHE A 284 -5.46 -13.12 -11.61
CA PHE A 284 -4.00 -13.08 -11.86
C PHE A 284 -3.41 -14.44 -12.25
N GLY A 285 -4.17 -15.31 -12.91
CA GLY A 285 -3.74 -16.68 -13.27
C GLY A 285 -3.72 -17.67 -12.11
N ASN A 286 -3.98 -17.22 -10.87
CA ASN A 286 -4.12 -18.09 -9.70
C ASN A 286 -5.60 -18.41 -9.48
N ASN A 287 -6.04 -19.45 -10.19
CA ASN A 287 -7.31 -20.17 -10.09
C ASN A 287 -8.23 -19.77 -8.92
N THR A 288 -9.44 -19.24 -9.22
CA THR A 288 -10.69 -19.72 -8.59
C THR A 288 -12.02 -19.13 -9.10
N GLU A 289 -12.10 -18.06 -9.91
CA GLU A 289 -13.43 -17.47 -10.19
C GLU A 289 -13.89 -17.48 -11.67
N LEU A 290 -13.17 -16.89 -12.63
CA LEU A 290 -13.52 -16.97 -14.07
C LEU A 290 -12.28 -17.05 -14.96
N SER A 291 -11.96 -18.23 -15.51
CA SER A 291 -10.81 -18.36 -16.42
C SER A 291 -11.00 -17.59 -17.73
N ILE A 292 -9.89 -17.10 -18.31
CA ILE A 292 -9.88 -16.52 -19.65
C ILE A 292 -10.16 -17.62 -20.66
N SER A 293 -11.31 -17.55 -21.34
CA SER A 293 -11.76 -18.59 -22.28
C SER A 293 -10.92 -18.65 -23.57
N SER A 294 -10.42 -17.51 -24.05
CA SER A 294 -9.55 -17.44 -25.22
C SER A 294 -8.61 -16.24 -25.15
N HIS A 295 -7.33 -16.50 -24.94
CA HIS A 295 -6.28 -15.46 -24.99
C HIS A 295 -6.20 -14.79 -26.37
N LEU A 296 -6.48 -15.54 -27.45
CA LEU A 296 -6.49 -14.97 -28.80
C LEU A 296 -7.63 -13.97 -28.99
N ALA A 297 -8.84 -14.29 -28.50
CA ALA A 297 -9.98 -13.37 -28.60
C ALA A 297 -9.72 -12.06 -27.84
N VAL A 298 -9.17 -12.14 -26.63
CA VAL A 298 -8.79 -10.95 -25.85
C VAL A 298 -7.67 -10.17 -26.55
N ASP A 299 -6.68 -10.86 -27.11
CA ASP A 299 -5.59 -10.22 -27.87
C ASP A 299 -6.12 -9.48 -29.12
N GLU A 300 -7.12 -10.01 -29.82
CA GLU A 300 -7.75 -9.30 -30.95
C GLU A 300 -8.48 -8.02 -30.52
N LEU A 301 -9.12 -8.01 -29.34
CA LEU A 301 -9.67 -6.76 -28.77
C LEU A 301 -8.56 -5.73 -28.54
N THR A 302 -7.41 -6.14 -28.01
CA THR A 302 -6.27 -5.23 -27.81
C THR A 302 -5.67 -4.73 -29.13
N LYS A 303 -5.55 -5.61 -30.14
CA LYS A 303 -5.05 -5.24 -31.47
C LYS A 303 -5.96 -4.25 -32.19
N ALA A 304 -7.28 -4.40 -32.04
CA ALA A 304 -8.25 -3.46 -32.60
C ALA A 304 -8.10 -2.04 -32.02
N ILE A 305 -7.71 -1.93 -30.74
CA ILE A 305 -7.39 -0.63 -30.12
C ILE A 305 -6.05 -0.12 -30.66
N LEU A 306 -5.02 -0.96 -30.63
CA LEU A 306 -3.64 -0.58 -31.00
C LEU A 306 -3.46 -0.28 -32.49
N SER A 307 -4.35 -0.74 -33.37
CA SER A 307 -4.32 -0.39 -34.79
C SER A 307 -4.75 1.06 -35.04
N LYS A 308 -5.64 1.61 -34.20
CA LYS A 308 -6.09 3.01 -34.23
C LYS A 308 -5.23 3.91 -33.35
N HIS A 309 -4.81 3.40 -32.19
CA HIS A 309 -4.04 4.13 -31.18
C HIS A 309 -2.78 3.34 -30.79
N PRO A 310 -1.68 3.45 -31.56
CA PRO A 310 -0.50 2.59 -31.39
C PRO A 310 0.24 2.72 -30.06
N LEU A 311 -0.02 3.77 -29.28
CA LEU A 311 0.58 4.02 -27.96
C LEU A 311 -0.45 3.92 -26.82
N HIS A 312 -1.64 3.39 -27.08
CA HIS A 312 -2.68 3.26 -26.06
C HIS A 312 -2.19 2.41 -24.88
N PRO A 313 -2.54 2.74 -23.63
CA PRO A 313 -2.08 2.03 -22.43
C PRO A 313 -2.57 0.57 -22.33
N VAL A 314 -3.35 0.08 -23.30
CA VAL A 314 -3.81 -1.34 -23.37
C VAL A 314 -2.64 -2.29 -23.58
N HIS A 315 -1.47 -1.77 -23.99
CA HIS A 315 -0.22 -2.51 -23.95
C HIS A 315 0.01 -3.18 -22.59
N HIS A 316 -0.34 -2.52 -21.49
CA HIS A 316 -0.26 -3.06 -20.14
C HIS A 316 -1.10 -4.34 -19.97
N PHE A 317 -2.38 -4.30 -20.33
CA PHE A 317 -3.25 -5.48 -20.23
C PHE A 317 -2.83 -6.60 -21.17
N ARG A 318 -2.30 -6.24 -22.36
CA ARG A 318 -1.75 -7.20 -23.31
C ARG A 318 -0.47 -7.89 -22.78
N ILE A 319 0.35 -7.20 -21.99
CA ILE A 319 1.49 -7.81 -21.28
C ILE A 319 0.96 -8.83 -20.26
N HIS A 320 0.04 -8.40 -19.41
CA HIS A 320 -0.60 -9.27 -18.40
C HIS A 320 -1.25 -10.52 -19.00
N LEU A 321 -1.86 -10.40 -20.18
CA LEU A 321 -2.46 -11.51 -20.91
C LEU A 321 -1.42 -12.56 -21.35
N TRP A 322 -0.26 -12.13 -21.85
CA TRP A 322 0.70 -13.04 -22.50
C TRP A 322 1.89 -13.46 -21.65
N ASP A 323 2.24 -12.72 -20.60
CA ASP A 323 3.38 -13.04 -19.73
C ASP A 323 3.26 -14.39 -18.99
N PRO A 324 2.06 -14.84 -18.55
CA PRO A 324 1.91 -16.17 -17.96
C PRO A 324 1.99 -17.31 -18.99
N GLU A 325 1.58 -17.07 -20.24
CA GLU A 325 1.39 -18.10 -21.27
C GLU A 325 2.54 -18.16 -22.28
N LYS A 326 2.83 -17.04 -22.95
CA LYS A 326 3.83 -16.93 -24.02
C LYS A 326 4.39 -15.50 -24.08
N PRO A 327 5.35 -15.13 -23.21
CA PRO A 327 5.89 -13.76 -23.09
C PRO A 327 6.36 -13.14 -24.41
N SER A 328 6.88 -13.96 -25.34
CA SER A 328 7.31 -13.48 -26.67
C SER A 328 6.19 -12.77 -27.46
N LYS A 329 4.91 -13.08 -27.21
CA LYS A 329 3.79 -12.37 -27.84
C LYS A 329 3.56 -10.96 -27.27
N ALA A 330 4.01 -10.69 -26.05
CA ALA A 330 3.93 -9.37 -25.42
C ALA A 330 5.06 -8.43 -25.86
N LEU A 331 6.10 -8.90 -26.56
CA LEU A 331 7.35 -8.15 -26.74
C LEU A 331 7.17 -6.74 -27.35
N ARG A 332 6.32 -6.61 -28.38
CA ARG A 332 5.98 -5.30 -28.96
C ARG A 332 5.26 -4.40 -27.95
N SER A 333 4.36 -4.95 -27.15
CA SER A 333 3.70 -4.18 -26.08
C SER A 333 4.68 -3.79 -24.99
N ALA A 334 5.57 -4.69 -24.57
CA ALA A 334 6.60 -4.40 -23.58
C ALA A 334 7.50 -3.24 -24.04
N ALA A 335 7.86 -3.18 -25.32
CA ALA A 335 8.66 -2.07 -25.86
C ALA A 335 7.93 -0.72 -25.88
N LEU A 336 6.60 -0.70 -26.05
CA LEU A 336 5.81 0.52 -26.25
C LEU A 336 5.03 0.98 -25.00
N CYS A 337 4.83 0.12 -24.01
CA CYS A 337 4.00 0.37 -22.83
C CYS A 337 4.45 1.60 -22.04
N GLY A 338 5.73 1.66 -21.65
CA GLY A 338 6.27 2.80 -20.91
C GLY A 338 6.27 4.08 -21.75
N ALA A 339 6.61 4.00 -23.03
CA ALA A 339 6.59 5.16 -23.93
C ALA A 339 5.18 5.72 -24.18
N GLY A 340 4.14 4.90 -24.11
CA GLY A 340 2.74 5.35 -24.22
C GLY A 340 2.22 6.08 -22.97
N SER A 341 2.84 5.85 -21.81
CA SER A 341 2.45 6.47 -20.53
C SER A 341 3.69 6.81 -19.67
N PRO A 342 4.61 7.67 -20.15
CA PRO A 342 5.93 7.81 -19.56
C PRO A 342 5.92 8.40 -18.14
N GLY A 343 4.84 9.08 -17.75
CA GLY A 343 4.63 9.62 -16.41
C GLY A 343 4.12 8.61 -15.37
N ILE A 344 3.87 7.35 -15.75
CA ILE A 344 3.33 6.31 -14.85
C ILE A 344 4.38 5.20 -14.67
N ALA A 345 4.96 5.11 -13.47
CA ALA A 345 6.04 4.15 -13.19
C ALA A 345 5.67 2.69 -13.51
N HIS A 346 4.45 2.27 -13.17
CA HIS A 346 4.00 0.90 -13.40
C HIS A 346 4.01 0.50 -14.90
N MET A 347 3.83 1.47 -15.79
CA MET A 347 3.85 1.26 -17.25
C MET A 347 5.26 0.94 -17.77
N TRP A 348 6.30 1.35 -17.04
CA TRP A 348 7.69 0.93 -17.26
C TRP A 348 8.04 -0.38 -16.54
N HIS A 349 7.48 -0.59 -15.34
CA HIS A 349 7.73 -1.80 -14.55
C HIS A 349 7.27 -3.09 -15.25
N MET A 350 6.06 -3.10 -15.79
CA MET A 350 5.46 -4.31 -16.38
C MET A 350 6.26 -4.90 -17.54
N PRO A 351 6.76 -4.10 -18.51
CA PRO A 351 7.73 -4.57 -19.50
C PRO A 351 8.93 -5.33 -18.92
N GLY A 352 9.42 -4.92 -17.75
CA GLY A 352 10.55 -5.58 -17.09
C GLY A 352 10.29 -7.06 -16.80
N HIS A 353 9.05 -7.44 -16.46
CA HIS A 353 8.66 -8.85 -16.28
C HIS A 353 8.78 -9.64 -17.59
N THR A 354 8.25 -9.11 -18.68
CA THR A 354 8.33 -9.75 -20.01
C THR A 354 9.79 -9.99 -20.39
N TYR A 355 10.65 -8.98 -20.25
CA TYR A 355 12.08 -9.12 -20.58
C TYR A 355 12.80 -10.12 -19.67
N ALA A 356 12.51 -10.12 -18.36
CA ALA A 356 13.09 -11.08 -17.41
C ALA A 356 12.70 -12.53 -17.76
N LYS A 357 11.42 -12.78 -18.07
CA LYS A 357 10.91 -14.10 -18.50
C LYS A 357 11.56 -14.59 -19.81
N LEU A 358 11.97 -13.67 -20.68
CA LEU A 358 12.70 -13.95 -21.92
C LEU A 358 14.24 -13.98 -21.72
N ALA A 359 14.71 -13.96 -20.48
CA ALA A 359 16.13 -13.91 -20.13
C ALA A 359 16.89 -12.78 -20.84
N ARG A 360 16.23 -11.61 -20.97
CA ARG A 360 16.77 -10.33 -21.47
C ARG A 360 17.01 -9.39 -20.28
N HIS A 361 17.91 -9.80 -19.37
CA HIS A 361 18.06 -9.15 -18.06
C HIS A 361 18.51 -7.69 -18.12
N ASP A 362 19.32 -7.29 -19.10
CA ASP A 362 19.70 -5.88 -19.29
C ASP A 362 18.52 -5.01 -19.75
N ASP A 363 17.64 -5.57 -20.57
CA ASP A 363 16.42 -4.89 -21.03
C ASP A 363 15.41 -4.78 -19.90
N ALA A 364 15.28 -5.84 -19.09
CA ALA A 364 14.51 -5.82 -17.86
C ALA A 364 15.04 -4.73 -16.90
N ALA A 365 16.34 -4.71 -16.65
CA ALA A 365 16.99 -3.71 -15.79
C ALA A 365 16.73 -2.28 -16.28
N TRP A 366 16.81 -2.03 -17.59
CA TRP A 366 16.52 -0.71 -18.16
C TRP A 366 15.07 -0.27 -17.90
N GLN A 367 14.10 -1.17 -18.11
CA GLN A 367 12.67 -0.88 -17.88
C GLN A 367 12.37 -0.67 -16.40
N GLN A 368 12.95 -1.50 -15.52
CA GLN A 368 12.80 -1.36 -14.08
C GLN A 368 13.45 -0.06 -13.56
N GLU A 369 14.59 0.37 -14.15
CA GLU A 369 15.23 1.64 -13.83
C GLU A 369 14.37 2.84 -14.27
N ALA A 370 13.74 2.76 -15.44
CA ALA A 370 12.76 3.77 -15.89
C ALA A 370 11.59 3.90 -14.90
N SER A 371 11.07 2.77 -14.40
CA SER A 371 10.03 2.76 -13.37
C SER A 371 10.49 3.44 -12.08
N ALA A 372 11.64 3.03 -11.55
CA ALA A 372 12.16 3.57 -10.29
C ALA A 372 12.38 5.09 -10.35
N ARG A 373 12.98 5.57 -11.45
CA ARG A 373 13.22 7.00 -11.66
C ARG A 373 11.94 7.83 -11.75
N THR A 374 10.91 7.29 -12.41
CA THR A 374 9.59 7.92 -12.51
C THR A 374 8.95 8.06 -11.13
N ASP A 375 8.98 7.00 -10.31
CA ASP A 375 8.50 7.04 -8.92
C ASP A 375 9.30 8.03 -8.07
N HIS A 376 10.63 8.03 -8.15
CA HIS A 376 11.48 8.95 -7.38
C HIS A 376 11.19 10.42 -7.71
N ALA A 377 11.00 10.76 -8.99
CA ALA A 377 10.63 12.11 -9.39
C ALA A 377 9.29 12.54 -8.79
N TYR A 378 8.28 11.66 -8.86
CA TYR A 378 6.97 11.90 -8.24
C TYR A 378 7.07 12.08 -6.73
N MET A 379 7.74 11.16 -6.03
CA MET A 379 7.91 11.20 -4.57
C MET A 379 8.59 12.47 -4.09
N ILE A 380 9.63 12.94 -4.80
CA ILE A 380 10.36 14.16 -4.44
C ILE A 380 9.49 15.39 -4.69
N ARG A 381 8.85 15.50 -5.86
CA ARG A 381 8.04 16.66 -6.25
C ARG A 381 6.81 16.81 -5.34
N ASP A 382 6.08 15.72 -5.13
CA ASP A 382 4.79 15.72 -4.46
C ASP A 382 4.90 15.41 -2.95
N ARG A 383 6.13 15.17 -2.45
CA ARG A 383 6.44 14.80 -1.06
C ARG A 383 5.67 13.55 -0.61
N VAL A 384 5.59 12.55 -1.48
CA VAL A 384 4.93 11.28 -1.17
C VAL A 384 5.93 10.33 -0.54
N MET A 385 5.55 9.73 0.59
CA MET A 385 6.41 8.77 1.27
C MET A 385 6.39 7.42 0.51
N PRO A 386 7.51 6.67 0.48
CA PRO A 386 7.69 5.49 -0.37
C PRO A 386 6.56 4.47 -0.29
N ASP A 387 6.26 4.00 0.92
CA ASP A 387 5.27 2.95 1.16
C ASP A 387 3.80 3.47 1.06
N GLN A 388 3.58 4.74 0.71
CA GLN A 388 2.26 5.25 0.29
C GLN A 388 1.97 4.93 -1.18
N ILE A 389 3.00 4.57 -1.96
CA ILE A 389 2.87 4.06 -3.32
C ILE A 389 2.82 2.54 -3.25
N HIS A 390 1.67 1.95 -3.56
CA HIS A 390 1.37 0.53 -3.33
C HIS A 390 2.38 -0.46 -3.94
N ASN A 391 3.03 -0.12 -5.05
CA ASN A 391 3.96 -0.99 -5.78
C ASN A 391 5.42 -0.49 -5.75
N TYR A 392 5.74 0.62 -5.09
CA TYR A 392 7.09 1.20 -5.13
C TYR A 392 8.19 0.22 -4.69
N THR A 393 8.01 -0.43 -3.54
CA THR A 393 8.94 -1.45 -3.05
C THR A 393 9.07 -2.61 -4.01
N HIS A 394 7.95 -3.04 -4.63
CA HIS A 394 7.94 -4.13 -5.60
C HIS A 394 8.74 -3.76 -6.85
N ASN A 395 8.52 -2.58 -7.41
CA ASN A 395 9.20 -2.10 -8.61
C ASN A 395 10.72 -2.06 -8.39
N ASN A 396 11.16 -1.47 -7.28
CA ASN A 396 12.59 -1.35 -6.96
C ASN A 396 13.23 -2.70 -6.62
N ASP A 397 12.48 -3.63 -6.02
CA ASP A 397 12.97 -4.98 -5.75
C ASP A 397 13.33 -5.75 -7.04
N TRP A 398 12.48 -5.63 -8.07
CA TRP A 398 12.74 -6.18 -9.40
C TRP A 398 13.93 -5.52 -10.10
N LEU A 399 14.15 -4.22 -9.87
CA LEU A 399 15.33 -3.53 -10.38
C LEU A 399 16.62 -4.10 -9.77
N VAL A 400 16.66 -4.21 -8.44
CA VAL A 400 17.79 -4.81 -7.71
C VAL A 400 18.09 -6.22 -8.24
N GLU A 401 17.04 -7.03 -8.44
CA GLU A 401 17.18 -8.38 -8.97
C GLU A 401 17.69 -8.41 -10.42
N SER A 402 17.11 -7.59 -11.30
CA SER A 402 17.50 -7.50 -12.72
C SER A 402 18.96 -7.04 -12.89
N TRP A 403 19.41 -6.07 -12.08
CA TRP A 403 20.80 -5.68 -12.01
C TRP A 403 21.71 -6.81 -11.51
N SER A 404 21.27 -7.57 -10.50
CA SER A 404 22.02 -8.72 -10.02
C SER A 404 22.21 -9.80 -11.10
N PHE A 405 21.19 -10.06 -11.92
CA PHE A 405 21.25 -11.04 -13.01
C PHE A 405 22.16 -10.59 -14.16
N SER A 406 22.21 -9.28 -14.43
CA SER A 406 23.11 -8.66 -15.43
C SER A 406 24.52 -8.36 -14.90
N GLY A 407 24.80 -8.65 -13.62
CA GLY A 407 26.12 -8.43 -13.02
C GLY A 407 26.44 -6.97 -12.65
N ARG A 408 25.42 -6.09 -12.61
CA ARG A 408 25.50 -4.68 -12.14
C ARG A 408 25.25 -4.60 -10.63
N VAL A 409 26.10 -5.26 -9.86
CA VAL A 409 25.86 -5.52 -8.44
C VAL A 409 26.07 -4.28 -7.59
N LYS A 410 26.97 -3.37 -7.98
CA LYS A 410 27.18 -2.11 -7.25
C LYS A 410 25.94 -1.24 -7.25
N GLU A 411 25.27 -1.09 -8.39
CA GLU A 411 23.99 -0.37 -8.46
C GLU A 411 22.90 -1.09 -7.67
N ALA A 412 22.84 -2.42 -7.74
CA ALA A 412 21.91 -3.22 -6.94
C ALA A 412 22.09 -3.00 -5.43
N ILE A 413 23.33 -2.95 -4.94
CA ILE A 413 23.64 -2.67 -3.54
C ILE A 413 23.33 -1.23 -3.18
N ALA A 414 23.66 -0.26 -4.04
CA ALA A 414 23.39 1.14 -3.81
C ALA A 414 21.88 1.40 -3.65
N LEU A 415 21.04 0.81 -4.51
CA LEU A 415 19.59 0.91 -4.39
C LEU A 415 19.06 0.15 -3.17
N ALA A 416 19.59 -1.04 -2.86
CA ALA A 416 19.21 -1.76 -1.64
C ALA A 416 19.54 -0.95 -0.36
N LYS A 417 20.67 -0.24 -0.33
CA LYS A 417 21.01 0.73 0.71
C LYS A 417 20.00 1.86 0.76
N ASN A 418 19.71 2.51 -0.37
CA ASN A 418 18.71 3.58 -0.43
C ASN A 418 17.35 3.12 0.09
N LEU A 419 16.86 1.93 -0.30
CA LEU A 419 15.63 1.34 0.22
C LEU A 419 15.65 1.16 1.74
N SER A 420 16.79 0.74 2.32
CA SER A 420 16.96 0.62 3.78
C SER A 420 17.08 1.96 4.52
N GLU A 421 17.35 3.07 3.81
CA GLU A 421 17.37 4.42 4.38
C GLU A 421 15.98 5.04 4.44
N LEU A 422 15.03 4.53 3.64
CA LEU A 422 13.69 5.09 3.52
C LEU A 422 12.88 5.02 4.82
N PRO A 423 12.00 6.00 5.07
CA PRO A 423 11.18 6.06 6.28
C PRO A 423 10.25 4.85 6.39
N ARG A 424 10.16 4.29 7.59
CA ARG A 424 9.12 3.33 7.98
C ARG A 424 7.83 4.11 8.25
N LEU A 425 6.71 3.62 7.73
CA LEU A 425 5.38 4.20 7.97
C LEU A 425 4.59 3.29 8.89
N MET A 426 3.85 3.88 9.83
CA MET A 426 2.91 3.13 10.63
C MET A 426 1.68 2.77 9.79
N ARG A 427 1.24 1.51 9.84
CA ARG A 427 0.05 1.06 9.12
C ARG A 427 -1.08 0.89 10.12
N THR A 428 -1.99 1.85 10.19
CA THR A 428 -3.14 1.80 11.11
C THR A 428 -4.35 1.08 10.50
N ASN A 429 -4.60 1.19 9.19
CA ASN A 429 -5.81 0.67 8.53
C ASN A 429 -5.55 -0.15 7.24
N SER A 430 -4.64 -1.13 7.25
CA SER A 430 -4.60 -2.13 6.16
C SER A 430 -5.26 -3.42 6.63
N THR A 431 -6.02 -4.08 5.75
CA THR A 431 -6.59 -5.44 5.93
C THR A 431 -5.56 -6.53 6.31
N LEU A 432 -4.27 -6.18 6.39
CA LEU A 432 -3.15 -7.02 6.82
C LEU A 432 -2.76 -6.84 8.31
N ALA A 433 -3.37 -5.90 9.04
CA ALA A 433 -3.07 -5.65 10.45
C ALA A 433 -4.00 -6.46 11.38
N THR A 434 -3.80 -7.79 11.46
CA THR A 434 -4.64 -8.69 12.27
C THR A 434 -3.97 -9.23 13.54
N GLN A 435 -2.83 -8.67 13.99
CA GLN A 435 -2.11 -9.16 15.17
C GLN A 435 -1.88 -8.05 16.22
N PRO A 436 -2.46 -8.15 17.44
CA PRO A 436 -2.35 -7.14 18.50
C PRO A 436 -0.96 -6.98 19.14
N SER A 437 -0.04 -7.94 18.96
CA SER A 437 1.19 -8.06 19.77
C SER A 437 2.51 -7.81 19.03
N ALA A 438 2.48 -7.58 17.72
CA ALA A 438 3.70 -7.28 16.95
C ALA A 438 3.75 -5.79 16.58
N PRO A 439 4.96 -5.21 16.45
CA PRO A 439 5.11 -3.82 16.06
C PRO A 439 4.37 -3.55 14.74
N ARG A 440 3.40 -2.62 14.78
CA ARG A 440 2.44 -2.29 13.69
C ARG A 440 3.11 -1.65 12.44
N TYR A 441 4.42 -1.76 12.33
CA TYR A 441 5.27 -1.20 11.27
C TYR A 441 6.11 -2.28 10.54
N ASP A 442 6.00 -3.56 10.92
CA ASP A 442 6.86 -4.66 10.39
C ASP A 442 6.09 -5.78 9.65
N TYR A 443 4.79 -5.60 9.44
CA TYR A 443 3.97 -6.51 8.62
C TYR A 443 4.01 -6.11 7.14
N GLY A 444 4.79 -6.85 6.36
CA GLY A 444 4.76 -6.83 4.89
C GLY A 444 6.08 -6.40 4.22
N ARG A 445 6.02 -6.22 2.89
CA ARG A 445 7.13 -5.77 2.04
C ARG A 445 7.31 -4.24 2.15
N SER A 446 7.72 -3.73 3.31
CA SER A 446 8.12 -2.31 3.42
C SER A 446 9.43 -2.06 2.66
N SER A 447 9.63 -0.84 2.18
CA SER A 447 10.86 -0.46 1.47
C SER A 447 12.11 -0.75 2.32
N TRP A 448 12.08 -0.35 3.59
CA TRP A 448 13.16 -0.58 4.56
C TRP A 448 13.54 -2.06 4.67
N LYS A 449 12.55 -2.92 4.93
CA LYS A 449 12.76 -4.36 5.12
C LYS A 449 13.26 -5.02 3.85
N GLN A 450 12.73 -4.61 2.70
CA GLN A 450 13.15 -5.15 1.41
C GLN A 450 14.60 -4.78 1.09
N GLY A 451 15.02 -3.54 1.34
CA GLY A 451 16.42 -3.10 1.20
C GLY A 451 17.37 -3.95 2.03
N ARG A 452 17.06 -4.14 3.33
CA ARG A 452 17.83 -5.00 4.24
C ARG A 452 17.90 -6.45 3.74
N SER A 453 16.77 -7.00 3.35
CA SER A 453 16.67 -8.38 2.83
C SER A 453 17.52 -8.56 1.57
N ARG A 454 17.56 -7.57 0.67
CA ARG A 454 18.40 -7.61 -0.52
C ARG A 454 19.88 -7.46 -0.21
N LEU A 455 20.28 -6.64 0.76
CA LEU A 455 21.67 -6.60 1.22
C LEU A 455 22.14 -7.95 1.77
N LEU A 456 21.34 -8.59 2.62
CA LEU A 456 21.63 -9.93 3.18
C LEU A 456 21.61 -11.04 2.13
N SER A 457 20.95 -10.83 0.99
CA SER A 457 20.95 -11.77 -0.13
C SER A 457 22.13 -11.55 -1.08
N LEU A 458 22.38 -10.31 -1.48
CA LEU A 458 23.37 -9.95 -2.50
C LEU A 458 24.80 -10.10 -1.98
N LEU A 459 25.10 -9.57 -0.79
CA LEU A 459 26.48 -9.52 -0.30
C LEU A 459 27.07 -10.94 -0.16
N PRO A 460 26.37 -11.93 0.43
CA PRO A 460 26.85 -13.31 0.42
C PRO A 460 26.84 -13.98 -0.96
N LYS A 461 25.80 -13.71 -1.78
CA LYS A 461 25.68 -14.29 -3.13
C LYS A 461 26.90 -13.93 -3.99
N PHE A 462 27.38 -12.70 -3.90
CA PHE A 462 28.50 -12.18 -4.69
C PHE A 462 29.85 -12.15 -3.95
N GLU A 463 29.94 -12.81 -2.78
CA GLU A 463 31.18 -12.91 -2.00
C GLU A 463 31.75 -11.55 -1.55
N LEU A 464 30.89 -10.56 -1.32
CA LEU A 464 31.24 -9.22 -0.88
C LEU A 464 31.34 -9.15 0.65
N TRP A 465 32.21 -10.01 1.20
CA TRP A 465 32.35 -10.26 2.64
C TRP A 465 32.76 -9.01 3.43
N ASP A 466 33.73 -8.26 2.92
CA ASP A 466 34.23 -7.06 3.60
C ASP A 466 33.16 -5.98 3.70
N GLU A 467 32.32 -5.83 2.67
CA GLU A 467 31.19 -4.89 2.70
C GLU A 467 30.09 -5.34 3.67
N LEU A 468 29.77 -6.64 3.71
CA LEU A 468 28.84 -7.20 4.68
C LEU A 468 29.28 -6.96 6.13
N ILE A 469 30.56 -7.25 6.43
CA ILE A 469 31.14 -7.03 7.77
C ILE A 469 31.12 -5.53 8.10
N THR A 470 31.43 -4.66 7.14
CA THR A 470 31.42 -3.20 7.32
C THR A 470 30.01 -2.67 7.61
N LEU A 471 28.98 -3.22 6.97
CA LEU A 471 27.61 -2.77 7.14
C LEU A 471 26.96 -3.31 8.42
N ALA A 472 27.47 -4.40 9.00
CA ALA A 472 26.97 -4.94 10.25
C ALA A 472 27.03 -3.90 11.39
N GLY A 473 25.92 -3.71 12.10
CA GLY A 473 25.82 -2.71 13.17
C GLY A 473 25.60 -1.27 12.71
N THR A 474 25.73 -0.98 11.41
CA THR A 474 25.23 0.27 10.83
C THR A 474 23.71 0.23 10.72
N PRO A 475 23.00 1.37 10.54
CA PRO A 475 21.55 1.34 10.37
C PRO A 475 21.04 0.53 9.16
N HIS A 476 21.93 0.16 8.22
CA HIS A 476 21.60 -0.73 7.11
C HIS A 476 21.42 -2.19 7.56
N LEU A 477 22.23 -2.68 8.51
CA LEU A 477 22.25 -4.07 9.00
C LEU A 477 22.49 -4.13 10.51
N ASP A 478 21.79 -3.28 11.26
CA ASP A 478 21.76 -3.33 12.72
C ASP A 478 20.86 -4.45 13.24
N LEU A 479 21.01 -4.79 14.52
CA LEU A 479 20.21 -5.81 15.17
C LEU A 479 18.77 -5.32 15.33
N THR A 480 17.82 -6.10 14.82
CA THR A 480 16.39 -5.88 14.99
C THR A 480 15.86 -6.63 16.21
N SER A 481 14.65 -6.31 16.68
CA SER A 481 13.96 -7.14 17.66
C SER A 481 13.49 -8.50 17.09
N LEU A 482 13.42 -8.64 15.76
CA LEU A 482 12.98 -9.88 15.11
C LEU A 482 14.08 -10.96 15.10
N PRO A 483 13.87 -12.13 15.74
CA PRO A 483 14.88 -13.18 15.79
C PRO A 483 15.19 -13.81 14.42
N ASP A 484 14.23 -13.86 13.50
CA ASP A 484 14.47 -14.37 12.13
C ASP A 484 15.43 -13.50 11.33
N GLU A 485 15.36 -12.17 11.50
CA GLU A 485 16.29 -11.24 10.85
C GLU A 485 17.68 -11.31 11.50
N GLN A 486 17.74 -11.39 12.83
CA GLN A 486 19.01 -11.62 13.54
C GLN A 486 19.68 -12.92 13.07
N ALA A 487 18.91 -14.00 12.91
CA ALA A 487 19.44 -15.29 12.45
C ALA A 487 19.98 -15.22 11.01
N ARG A 488 19.29 -14.51 10.11
CA ARG A 488 19.77 -14.26 8.73
C ARG A 488 21.06 -13.45 8.70
N LEU A 489 21.17 -12.41 9.54
CA LEU A 489 22.40 -11.64 9.66
C LEU A 489 23.53 -12.49 10.23
N ALA A 490 23.26 -13.29 11.26
CA ALA A 490 24.25 -14.16 11.90
C ALA A 490 24.85 -15.20 10.93
N VAL A 491 24.03 -15.92 10.16
CA VAL A 491 24.55 -16.88 9.18
C VAL A 491 25.35 -16.21 8.06
N ALA A 492 24.91 -15.03 7.61
CA ALA A 492 25.63 -14.26 6.60
C ALA A 492 26.99 -13.76 7.11
N LEU A 493 27.06 -13.24 8.35
CA LEU A 493 28.30 -12.82 8.97
C LEU A 493 29.21 -14.00 9.32
N GLY A 494 28.66 -15.11 9.79
CA GLY A 494 29.43 -16.31 10.08
C GLY A 494 30.11 -16.83 8.82
N ALA A 495 29.38 -16.85 7.70
CA ALA A 495 29.92 -17.16 6.39
C ALA A 495 31.04 -16.20 5.96
N ALA A 496 30.84 -14.89 6.14
CA ALA A 496 31.86 -13.90 5.84
C ALA A 496 33.12 -14.10 6.70
N HIS A 497 32.97 -14.31 8.00
CA HIS A 497 34.09 -14.53 8.91
C HIS A 497 34.86 -15.82 8.58
N PHE A 498 34.19 -16.93 8.27
CA PHE A 498 34.87 -18.14 7.79
C PHE A 498 35.65 -17.89 6.50
N ALA A 499 35.04 -17.22 5.51
CA ALA A 499 35.71 -16.87 4.26
C ALA A 499 36.94 -15.94 4.46
N LYS A 500 36.99 -15.21 5.58
CA LYS A 500 38.12 -14.35 5.97
C LYS A 500 39.09 -15.02 6.95
N GLY A 501 38.89 -16.29 7.32
CA GLY A 501 39.71 -17.01 8.30
C GLY A 501 39.53 -16.52 9.75
N GLN A 502 38.45 -15.81 10.04
CA GLN A 502 38.16 -15.19 11.34
C GLN A 502 37.33 -16.12 12.22
N VAL A 503 37.91 -17.28 12.59
CA VAL A 503 37.20 -18.39 13.26
C VAL A 503 36.51 -17.96 14.57
N ARG A 504 37.17 -17.12 15.39
CA ARG A 504 36.60 -16.63 16.65
C ARG A 504 35.31 -15.85 16.42
N GLN A 505 35.34 -14.90 15.49
CA GLN A 505 34.18 -14.08 15.12
C GLN A 505 33.08 -14.92 14.47
N ALA A 506 33.43 -15.97 13.71
CA ALA A 506 32.45 -16.92 13.19
C ALA A 506 31.75 -17.71 14.31
N GLY A 507 32.49 -18.10 15.36
CA GLY A 507 31.94 -18.73 16.56
C GLY A 507 30.89 -17.87 17.27
N GLU A 508 31.14 -16.56 17.41
CA GLU A 508 30.19 -15.59 17.99
C GLU A 508 28.84 -15.56 17.24
N GLN A 509 28.83 -15.87 15.93
CA GLN A 509 27.59 -15.93 15.15
C GLN A 509 26.79 -17.21 15.41
N THR A 510 27.44 -18.31 15.81
CA THR A 510 26.73 -19.51 16.27
C THR A 510 25.96 -19.22 17.54
N GLU A 511 26.58 -18.49 18.49
CA GLU A 511 25.90 -18.03 19.70
C GLU A 511 24.74 -17.07 19.39
N ALA A 512 24.87 -16.24 18.35
CA ALA A 512 23.78 -15.38 17.90
C ALA A 512 22.57 -16.19 17.37
N LEU A 513 22.81 -17.28 16.64
CA LEU A 513 21.74 -18.22 16.25
C LEU A 513 21.09 -18.88 17.47
N ASP A 514 21.86 -19.24 18.49
CA ASP A 514 21.33 -19.82 19.74
C ASP A 514 20.42 -18.83 20.47
N ARG A 515 20.81 -17.56 20.55
CA ARG A 515 19.98 -16.49 21.12
C ARG A 515 18.68 -16.31 20.34
N ALA A 516 18.76 -16.22 19.01
CA ALA A 516 17.58 -16.11 18.16
C ALA A 516 16.63 -17.31 18.36
N GLN A 517 17.17 -18.52 18.43
CA GLN A 517 16.39 -19.74 18.69
C GLN A 517 15.70 -19.70 20.06
N ALA A 518 16.40 -19.24 21.10
CA ALA A 518 15.84 -19.10 22.44
C ALA A 518 14.67 -18.10 22.46
N THR A 519 14.81 -16.97 21.75
CA THR A 519 13.71 -15.99 21.58
C THR A 519 12.51 -16.63 20.89
N ILE A 520 12.70 -17.35 19.79
CA ILE A 520 11.60 -18.03 19.08
C ILE A 520 10.90 -19.06 19.97
N ARG A 521 11.65 -19.80 20.80
CA ARG A 521 11.07 -20.73 21.77
C ARG A 521 10.21 -20.01 22.81
N SER A 522 10.67 -18.85 23.29
CA SER A 522 9.90 -18.03 24.23
C SER A 522 8.62 -17.46 23.59
N GLU A 523 8.71 -16.92 22.37
CA GLU A 523 7.56 -16.44 21.60
C GLU A 523 6.54 -17.57 21.34
N ARG A 524 7.04 -18.76 21.00
CA ARG A 524 6.23 -19.96 20.80
C ARG A 524 5.42 -20.31 22.05
N GLN A 525 6.05 -20.29 23.22
CA GLN A 525 5.37 -20.58 24.48
C GLN A 525 4.28 -19.54 24.76
N ALA A 526 4.62 -18.25 24.65
CA ALA A 526 3.68 -17.16 24.86
C ALA A 526 2.46 -17.22 23.90
N ALA A 527 2.68 -17.60 22.64
CA ALA A 527 1.61 -17.77 21.66
C ALA A 527 0.65 -18.92 22.03
N VAL A 528 1.18 -20.03 22.53
CA VAL A 528 0.37 -21.16 23.02
C VAL A 528 -0.44 -20.76 24.24
N ASP A 529 0.19 -20.13 25.23
CA ASP A 529 -0.46 -19.68 26.46
C ASP A 529 -1.59 -18.67 26.15
N HIS A 530 -1.35 -17.77 25.19
CA HIS A 530 -2.34 -16.80 24.73
C HIS A 530 -3.51 -17.47 23.98
N ALA A 531 -3.22 -18.41 23.09
CA ALA A 531 -4.25 -19.15 22.34
C ALA A 531 -5.14 -19.97 23.30
N GLU A 532 -4.53 -20.65 24.28
CA GLU A 532 -5.24 -21.39 25.30
C GLU A 532 -6.13 -20.46 26.15
N THR A 533 -5.56 -19.37 26.68
CA THR A 533 -6.29 -18.40 27.50
C THR A 533 -7.47 -17.79 26.75
N THR A 534 -7.26 -17.41 25.49
CA THR A 534 -8.30 -16.84 24.62
C THR A 534 -9.40 -17.85 24.33
N ALA A 535 -9.05 -19.08 23.97
CA ALA A 535 -10.02 -20.13 23.68
C ALA A 535 -10.84 -20.52 24.92
N ARG A 536 -10.22 -20.56 26.10
CA ARG A 536 -10.92 -20.76 27.38
C ARG A 536 -11.88 -19.61 27.69
N ARG A 537 -11.46 -18.35 27.48
CA ARG A 537 -12.31 -17.16 27.66
C ARG A 537 -13.53 -17.19 26.73
N GLU A 538 -13.36 -17.68 25.51
CA GLU A 538 -14.43 -17.88 24.53
C GLU A 538 -15.30 -19.13 24.79
N LYS A 539 -15.06 -19.84 25.90
CA LYS A 539 -15.79 -21.05 26.29
C LYS A 539 -15.79 -22.15 25.21
N LYS A 540 -14.68 -22.26 24.46
CA LYS A 540 -14.47 -23.32 23.45
C LYS A 540 -14.33 -24.70 24.11
N SER A 541 -14.64 -25.77 23.38
CA SER A 541 -14.46 -27.15 23.86
C SER A 541 -12.98 -27.52 23.99
N ALA A 542 -12.68 -28.61 24.72
CA ALA A 542 -11.30 -29.10 24.88
C ALA A 542 -10.61 -29.35 23.52
N ASP A 543 -11.31 -29.97 22.57
CA ASP A 543 -10.79 -30.21 21.21
C ASP A 543 -10.52 -28.91 20.45
N GLN A 544 -11.37 -27.90 20.60
CA GLN A 544 -11.18 -26.59 19.98
C GLN A 544 -10.03 -25.81 20.61
N ILE A 545 -9.82 -25.95 21.93
CA ILE A 545 -8.66 -25.38 22.63
C ILE A 545 -7.36 -26.04 22.11
N GLN A 546 -7.32 -27.37 22.04
CA GLN A 546 -6.17 -28.10 21.53
C GLN A 546 -5.87 -27.75 20.07
N LYS A 547 -6.90 -27.59 19.25
CA LYS A 547 -6.77 -27.13 17.86
C LYS A 547 -6.19 -25.73 17.79
N ALA A 548 -6.71 -24.78 18.57
CA ALA A 548 -6.20 -23.40 18.61
C ALA A 548 -4.72 -23.33 19.04
N MET A 549 -4.32 -24.13 20.04
CA MET A 549 -2.93 -24.25 20.46
C MET A 549 -2.05 -24.85 19.35
N THR A 550 -2.54 -25.88 18.64
CA THR A 550 -1.81 -26.52 17.54
C THR A 550 -1.65 -25.58 16.34
N GLU A 551 -2.69 -24.82 15.99
CA GLU A 551 -2.64 -23.79 14.95
C GLU A 551 -1.66 -22.67 15.30
N ALA A 552 -1.61 -22.26 16.58
CA ALA A 552 -0.64 -21.27 17.07
C ALA A 552 0.81 -21.75 16.95
N LEU A 553 1.06 -23.06 16.93
CA LEU A 553 2.41 -23.64 16.82
C LEU A 553 2.96 -23.70 15.39
N GLY A 554 2.09 -23.75 14.37
CA GLY A 554 2.50 -24.09 13.00
C GLY A 554 3.58 -23.17 12.42
N SER A 555 3.49 -21.87 12.67
CA SER A 555 4.46 -20.88 12.18
C SER A 555 5.84 -21.02 12.83
N PHE A 556 5.91 -21.41 14.10
CA PHE A 556 7.17 -21.51 14.86
C PHE A 556 8.02 -22.70 14.43
N ASN A 557 7.42 -23.82 14.04
CA ASN A 557 8.17 -25.00 13.58
C ASN A 557 9.05 -24.67 12.36
N SER A 558 8.46 -24.01 11.36
CA SER A 558 9.20 -23.60 10.15
C SER A 558 10.36 -22.63 10.46
N ARG A 559 10.16 -21.70 11.40
CA ARG A 559 11.19 -20.74 11.83
C ARG A 559 12.34 -21.47 12.55
N MET A 560 12.02 -22.43 13.41
CA MET A 560 12.99 -23.24 14.14
C MET A 560 13.82 -24.13 13.21
N GLU A 561 13.18 -24.81 12.25
CA GLU A 561 13.86 -25.60 11.22
C GLU A 561 14.85 -24.75 10.41
N LYS A 562 14.46 -23.50 10.09
CA LYS A 562 15.31 -22.56 9.37
C LYS A 562 16.57 -22.16 10.15
N ILE A 563 16.45 -21.94 11.47
CA ILE A 563 17.63 -21.66 12.30
C ILE A 563 18.57 -22.87 12.37
N GLU A 564 18.04 -24.09 12.46
CA GLU A 564 18.89 -25.29 12.43
C GLU A 564 19.59 -25.46 11.08
N SER A 565 18.92 -25.16 9.96
CA SER A 565 19.53 -25.10 8.62
C SER A 565 20.69 -24.10 8.57
N PHE A 566 20.51 -22.89 9.13
CA PHE A 566 21.58 -21.90 9.24
C PHE A 566 22.75 -22.36 10.13
N ARG A 567 22.47 -23.06 11.23
CA ARG A 567 23.51 -23.60 12.10
C ARG A 567 24.30 -24.71 11.38
N ALA A 568 23.61 -25.58 10.64
CA ALA A 568 24.24 -26.60 9.82
C ALA A 568 25.16 -25.97 8.76
N GLU A 569 24.74 -24.87 8.12
CA GLU A 569 25.58 -24.13 7.19
C GLU A 569 26.88 -23.64 7.85
N LEU A 570 26.82 -23.02 9.03
CA LEU A 570 28.03 -22.56 9.72
C LEU A 570 28.94 -23.71 10.14
N ARG A 571 28.38 -24.85 10.56
CA ARG A 571 29.16 -26.06 10.88
C ARG A 571 29.80 -26.67 9.63
N ALA A 572 29.12 -26.65 8.49
CA ALA A 572 29.71 -27.08 7.23
C ALA A 572 30.91 -26.20 6.85
N LEU A 573 30.82 -24.88 7.01
CA LEU A 573 31.94 -23.97 6.74
C LEU A 573 33.12 -24.15 7.70
N ALA A 574 32.84 -24.45 8.98
CA ALA A 574 33.88 -24.82 9.94
C ALA A 574 34.59 -26.12 9.52
N ALA A 575 33.83 -27.16 9.19
CA ALA A 575 34.37 -28.44 8.73
C ALA A 575 35.18 -28.30 7.43
N LEU A 576 34.76 -27.43 6.51
CA LEU A 576 35.53 -27.09 5.31
C LEU A 576 36.89 -26.47 5.67
N ALA A 577 36.92 -25.52 6.60
CA ALA A 577 38.16 -24.87 7.06
C ALA A 577 39.11 -25.87 7.76
N ASP A 578 38.55 -26.79 8.53
CA ASP A 578 39.29 -27.86 9.23
C ASP A 578 39.65 -29.04 8.32
N LYS A 579 39.16 -29.06 7.07
CA LYS A 579 39.28 -30.15 6.09
C LYS A 579 38.67 -31.48 6.58
N ASP A 580 37.65 -31.43 7.43
CA ASP A 580 36.85 -32.58 7.84
C ASP A 580 35.75 -32.86 6.80
N THR A 581 36.06 -33.73 5.84
CA THR A 581 35.14 -34.06 4.75
C THR A 581 33.88 -34.81 5.19
N ASN A 582 33.97 -35.57 6.30
CA ASN A 582 32.85 -36.36 6.79
C ASN A 582 31.82 -35.45 7.45
N GLU A 583 32.27 -34.57 8.34
CA GLU A 583 31.39 -33.60 8.98
C GLU A 583 30.87 -32.57 7.98
N LEU A 584 31.68 -32.14 7.01
CA LEU A 584 31.25 -31.27 5.91
C LEU A 584 30.04 -31.87 5.18
N THR A 585 30.14 -33.13 4.73
CA THR A 585 29.09 -33.80 3.96
C THR A 585 27.79 -33.88 4.76
N LYS A 586 27.88 -34.34 6.01
CA LYS A 586 26.75 -34.45 6.92
C LYS A 586 26.05 -33.11 7.17
N GLN A 587 26.81 -32.04 7.38
CA GLN A 587 26.23 -30.73 7.67
C GLN A 587 25.62 -30.09 6.41
N LEU A 588 26.18 -30.32 5.22
CA LEU A 588 25.58 -29.85 3.97
C LEU A 588 24.23 -30.50 3.67
N GLU A 589 24.02 -31.77 4.05
CA GLU A 589 22.71 -32.42 3.93
C GLU A 589 21.63 -31.80 4.84
N LEU A 590 22.05 -31.24 5.98
CA LEU A 590 21.18 -30.55 6.94
C LEU A 590 20.92 -29.09 6.55
N ALA A 591 21.86 -28.44 5.85
CA ALA A 591 21.79 -27.04 5.44
C ALA A 591 20.94 -26.85 4.16
N LYS A 592 19.62 -26.94 4.31
CA LYS A 592 18.64 -26.97 3.20
C LYS A 592 18.53 -25.66 2.40
N ASP A 593 18.94 -24.53 2.97
CA ASP A 593 18.73 -23.20 2.39
C ASP A 593 19.93 -22.66 1.57
N ILE A 594 21.02 -23.42 1.43
CA ILE A 594 22.21 -22.96 0.70
C ILE A 594 21.92 -22.96 -0.82
N PRO A 595 22.10 -21.83 -1.53
CA PRO A 595 21.91 -21.79 -2.98
C PRO A 595 22.88 -22.75 -3.71
N LYS A 596 22.40 -23.43 -4.76
CA LYS A 596 23.20 -24.40 -5.56
C LYS A 596 24.55 -23.85 -6.01
N ILE A 597 24.60 -22.59 -6.42
CA ILE A 597 25.84 -21.97 -6.89
C ILE A 597 26.88 -21.79 -5.79
N ARG A 598 26.43 -21.64 -4.53
CA ARG A 598 27.28 -21.58 -3.36
C ARG A 598 27.70 -22.98 -2.91
N LEU A 599 26.80 -23.97 -2.97
CA LEU A 599 27.16 -25.39 -2.77
C LEU A 599 28.23 -25.84 -3.77
N ALA A 600 28.10 -25.47 -5.05
CA ALA A 600 29.09 -25.79 -6.07
C ALA A 600 30.48 -25.24 -5.71
N ARG A 601 30.55 -24.01 -5.19
CA ARG A 601 31.81 -23.41 -4.70
C ARG A 601 32.38 -24.16 -3.50
N ILE A 602 31.55 -24.49 -2.52
CA ILE A 602 31.96 -25.26 -1.32
C ILE A 602 32.55 -26.61 -1.72
N HIS A 603 31.89 -27.36 -2.62
CA HIS A 603 32.41 -28.63 -3.13
C HIS A 603 33.70 -28.45 -3.93
N ALA A 604 33.81 -27.40 -4.74
CA ALA A 604 35.03 -27.11 -5.49
C ALA A 604 36.22 -26.82 -4.56
N GLU A 605 35.99 -26.08 -3.47
CA GLU A 605 36.98 -25.79 -2.43
C GLU A 605 37.37 -27.04 -1.63
N ALA A 606 36.42 -27.93 -1.37
CA ALA A 606 36.65 -29.23 -0.76
C ALA A 606 37.39 -30.23 -1.67
N GLY A 607 37.58 -29.90 -2.95
CA GLY A 607 38.22 -30.77 -3.95
C GLY A 607 37.28 -31.75 -4.65
N ASP A 608 35.98 -31.76 -4.32
CA ASP A 608 34.95 -32.56 -5.00
C ASP A 608 34.48 -31.85 -6.28
N LEU A 609 35.35 -31.85 -7.28
CA LEU A 609 35.11 -31.17 -8.55
C LEU A 609 33.96 -31.79 -9.35
N ALA A 610 33.70 -33.09 -9.19
CA ALA A 610 32.60 -33.77 -9.88
C ALA A 610 31.24 -33.27 -9.38
N LYS A 611 31.06 -33.19 -8.05
CA LYS A 611 29.82 -32.64 -7.47
C LYS A 611 29.70 -31.14 -7.74
N ALA A 612 30.79 -30.40 -7.64
CA ALA A 612 30.82 -28.98 -7.95
C ALA A 612 30.37 -28.69 -9.39
N GLU A 613 30.88 -29.45 -10.37
CA GLU A 613 30.52 -29.29 -11.78
C GLU A 613 29.02 -29.56 -11.99
N SER A 614 28.51 -30.66 -11.43
CA SER A 614 27.10 -31.03 -11.53
C SER A 614 26.17 -29.91 -11.01
N LEU A 615 26.47 -29.40 -9.81
CA LEU A 615 25.70 -28.32 -9.19
C LEU A 615 25.80 -26.99 -9.97
N ALA A 616 27.00 -26.64 -10.44
CA ALA A 616 27.23 -25.41 -11.20
C ALA A 616 26.54 -25.45 -12.57
N LYS A 617 26.56 -26.61 -13.24
CA LYS A 617 25.86 -26.85 -14.50
C LYS A 617 24.36 -26.69 -14.31
N GLU A 618 23.77 -27.39 -13.34
CA GLU A 618 22.33 -27.33 -13.07
C GLU A 618 21.88 -25.90 -12.72
N ALA A 619 22.69 -25.18 -11.93
CA ALA A 619 22.43 -23.78 -11.61
C ALA A 619 22.51 -22.88 -12.86
N SER A 620 23.52 -23.06 -13.72
CA SER A 620 23.67 -22.26 -14.95
C SER A 620 22.60 -22.54 -16.00
N GLU A 621 22.09 -23.77 -16.08
CA GLU A 621 21.00 -24.16 -16.98
C GLU A 621 19.66 -23.57 -16.51
N SER A 622 19.42 -23.61 -15.20
CA SER A 622 18.21 -23.03 -14.59
C SER A 622 18.21 -21.50 -14.64
N ALA A 623 19.37 -20.87 -14.49
CA ALA A 623 19.56 -19.42 -14.48
C ALA A 623 19.92 -18.89 -15.87
N THR A 624 19.01 -19.05 -16.83
CA THR A 624 19.25 -18.67 -18.23
C THR A 624 19.70 -17.20 -18.34
N ASN A 625 20.81 -17.00 -19.03
CA ASN A 625 21.50 -15.73 -19.25
C ASN A 625 21.92 -14.94 -18.00
N GLN A 626 22.02 -15.55 -16.82
CA GLN A 626 22.52 -14.86 -15.63
C GLN A 626 24.04 -14.90 -15.54
N VAL A 627 24.63 -13.76 -15.16
CA VAL A 627 26.08 -13.52 -15.17
C VAL A 627 26.82 -14.35 -14.14
N LEU A 628 26.34 -14.38 -12.89
CA LEU A 628 27.06 -15.03 -11.79
C LEU A 628 27.16 -16.54 -11.99
N GLU A 629 26.04 -17.17 -12.31
CA GLU A 629 25.92 -18.61 -12.47
C GLU A 629 26.78 -19.10 -13.65
N THR A 630 26.78 -18.36 -14.76
CA THR A 630 27.65 -18.64 -15.91
C THR A 630 29.13 -18.47 -15.57
N ALA A 631 29.49 -17.42 -14.82
CA ALA A 631 30.88 -17.18 -14.41
C ALA A 631 31.41 -18.27 -13.47
N ILE A 632 30.61 -18.68 -12.48
CA ILE A 632 31.00 -19.76 -11.56
C ILE A 632 31.10 -21.10 -12.30
N TYR A 633 30.19 -21.39 -13.23
CA TYR A 633 30.28 -22.61 -14.04
C TYR A 633 31.56 -22.65 -14.89
N ALA A 634 31.90 -21.55 -15.57
CA ALA A 634 33.16 -21.44 -16.31
C ALA A 634 34.39 -21.66 -15.43
N HIS A 635 34.37 -21.14 -14.21
CA HIS A 635 35.45 -21.33 -13.25
C HIS A 635 35.60 -22.79 -12.80
N VAL A 636 34.50 -23.45 -12.44
CA VAL A 636 34.49 -24.85 -11.99
C VAL A 636 34.94 -25.78 -13.12
N LEU A 637 34.45 -25.58 -14.35
CA LEU A 637 34.92 -26.34 -15.52
C LEU A 637 36.42 -26.24 -15.73
N ARG A 638 36.98 -25.03 -15.55
CA ARG A 638 38.43 -24.83 -15.63
C ARG A 638 39.16 -25.59 -14.53
N GLN A 639 38.67 -25.56 -13.28
CA GLN A 639 39.28 -26.31 -12.18
C GLN A 639 39.23 -27.83 -12.43
N ALA A 640 38.17 -28.32 -13.07
CA ALA A 640 38.02 -29.71 -13.50
C ALA A 640 38.85 -30.09 -14.75
N GLY A 641 39.65 -29.17 -15.30
CA GLY A 641 40.48 -29.41 -16.48
C GLY A 641 39.74 -29.36 -17.83
N LYS A 642 38.43 -29.06 -17.83
CA LYS A 642 37.56 -29.00 -19.02
C LYS A 642 37.70 -27.66 -19.75
N THR A 643 38.90 -27.39 -20.26
CA THR A 643 39.30 -26.07 -20.77
C THR A 643 38.44 -25.57 -21.94
N ASN A 644 38.03 -26.46 -22.85
CA ASN A 644 37.21 -26.08 -24.01
C ASN A 644 35.79 -25.66 -23.60
N GLU A 645 35.16 -26.41 -22.70
CA GLU A 645 33.83 -26.10 -22.16
C GLU A 645 33.89 -24.80 -21.32
N ALA A 646 34.94 -24.63 -20.52
CA ALA A 646 35.16 -23.39 -19.77
C ALA A 646 35.27 -22.18 -20.71
N ALA A 647 36.00 -22.32 -21.83
CA ALA A 647 36.13 -21.28 -22.83
C ALA A 647 34.80 -20.93 -23.52
N GLU A 648 33.94 -21.93 -23.77
CA GLU A 648 32.60 -21.72 -24.30
C GLU A 648 31.71 -20.97 -23.31
N ALA A 649 31.70 -21.38 -22.05
CA ALA A 649 30.99 -20.67 -20.98
C ALA A 649 31.47 -19.22 -20.82
N ALA A 650 32.77 -18.96 -20.93
CA ALA A 650 33.33 -17.60 -20.91
C ALA A 650 32.90 -16.76 -22.13
N ARG A 651 32.84 -17.35 -23.33
CA ARG A 651 32.30 -16.66 -24.52
C ARG A 651 30.81 -16.35 -24.40
N LYS A 652 30.04 -17.27 -23.81
CA LYS A 652 28.63 -17.02 -23.46
C LYS A 652 28.53 -15.84 -22.49
N LEU A 653 29.35 -15.79 -21.45
CA LEU A 653 29.44 -14.66 -20.52
C LEU A 653 29.69 -13.33 -21.24
N ALA A 654 30.66 -13.28 -22.15
CA ALA A 654 30.94 -12.07 -22.93
C ALA A 654 29.76 -11.63 -23.80
N SER A 655 28.98 -12.57 -24.36
CA SER A 655 27.79 -12.23 -25.17
C SER A 655 26.65 -11.57 -24.38
N MET A 656 26.67 -11.70 -23.06
CA MET A 656 25.68 -11.14 -22.13
C MET A 656 26.18 -9.86 -21.45
N ASN A 657 27.41 -9.45 -21.71
CA ASN A 657 28.05 -8.37 -20.98
C ASN A 657 27.57 -7.00 -21.46
N ALA A 658 26.51 -6.42 -20.89
CA ALA A 658 26.21 -5.01 -21.15
C ALA A 658 27.09 -4.07 -20.30
N SER A 659 27.27 -4.41 -19.02
CA SER A 659 27.99 -3.57 -18.05
C SER A 659 28.28 -4.34 -16.75
N ILE A 660 28.90 -5.52 -16.87
CA ILE A 660 29.24 -6.34 -15.69
C ILE A 660 30.27 -5.62 -14.81
N ASP A 661 30.08 -5.68 -13.50
CA ASP A 661 31.11 -5.28 -12.53
C ASP A 661 32.30 -6.25 -12.59
N LEU A 662 33.37 -5.83 -13.26
CA LEU A 662 34.55 -6.68 -13.51
C LEU A 662 35.35 -7.03 -12.25
N ASP A 663 35.18 -6.26 -11.18
CA ASP A 663 35.88 -6.47 -9.92
C ASP A 663 35.19 -7.47 -8.98
N LEU A 664 34.04 -8.02 -9.38
CA LEU A 664 33.36 -9.08 -8.65
C LEU A 664 34.28 -10.30 -8.46
N PRO A 665 34.30 -10.93 -7.26
CA PRO A 665 35.16 -12.08 -6.98
C PRO A 665 35.03 -13.22 -8.00
N ALA A 666 33.80 -13.58 -8.39
CA ALA A 666 33.56 -14.61 -9.38
C ALA A 666 34.12 -14.27 -10.78
N ILE A 667 34.10 -12.99 -11.17
CA ILE A 667 34.63 -12.52 -12.45
C ILE A 667 36.16 -12.50 -12.43
N LYS A 668 36.78 -11.96 -11.37
CA LYS A 668 38.25 -11.97 -11.19
C LYS A 668 38.84 -13.39 -11.22
N ARG A 669 38.12 -14.38 -10.67
CA ARG A 669 38.54 -15.80 -10.71
C ARG A 669 38.66 -16.37 -12.14
N LEU A 670 38.09 -15.71 -13.14
CA LEU A 670 38.20 -16.06 -14.55
C LEU A 670 39.42 -15.44 -15.25
N ASP A 671 40.14 -14.50 -14.64
CA ASP A 671 41.26 -13.80 -15.29
C ASP A 671 42.25 -14.72 -16.01
N PRO A 672 42.70 -15.85 -15.42
CA PRO A 672 43.62 -16.73 -16.13
C PRO A 672 42.97 -17.43 -17.34
N LEU A 673 41.68 -17.74 -17.27
CA LEU A 673 40.91 -18.30 -18.39
C LEU A 673 40.76 -17.27 -19.51
N LEU A 674 40.31 -16.06 -19.18
CA LEU A 674 40.09 -14.98 -20.14
C LEU A 674 41.39 -14.64 -20.89
N LYS A 675 42.52 -14.60 -20.18
CA LYS A 675 43.85 -14.40 -20.78
C LYS A 675 44.24 -15.54 -21.74
N SER A 676 43.99 -16.80 -21.38
CA SER A 676 44.35 -17.93 -22.23
C SER A 676 43.56 -17.97 -23.55
N ILE A 677 42.31 -17.51 -23.54
CA ILE A 677 41.45 -17.45 -24.73
C ILE A 677 41.40 -16.07 -25.40
N LYS A 678 42.19 -15.10 -24.92
CA LYS A 678 42.24 -13.71 -25.42
C LYS A 678 40.86 -13.01 -25.47
N LEU A 679 40.03 -13.25 -24.46
CA LEU A 679 38.69 -12.66 -24.35
C LEU A 679 38.71 -11.44 -23.40
N ASP A 680 38.14 -10.32 -23.85
CA ASP A 680 38.09 -9.06 -23.12
C ASP A 680 36.65 -8.73 -22.67
N LEU A 681 36.38 -8.88 -21.37
CA LEU A 681 35.08 -8.54 -20.76
C LEU A 681 34.93 -7.03 -20.48
N SER A 682 35.95 -6.20 -20.72
CA SER A 682 35.79 -4.74 -20.54
C SER A 682 34.97 -4.08 -21.65
N ARG A 683 34.75 -4.79 -22.76
CA ARG A 683 33.95 -4.33 -23.89
C ARG A 683 32.50 -4.79 -23.74
N PRO A 684 31.54 -3.86 -23.68
CA PRO A 684 30.13 -4.20 -23.71
C PRO A 684 29.77 -4.95 -25.00
N ALA A 685 28.96 -6.00 -24.87
CA ALA A 685 28.21 -6.61 -25.94
C ALA A 685 27.25 -5.60 -26.57
N ALA A 686 26.97 -5.78 -27.86
CA ALA A 686 25.97 -4.99 -28.54
C ALA A 686 24.59 -5.23 -27.90
N ARG A 687 23.83 -4.15 -27.69
CA ARG A 687 22.44 -4.27 -27.24
C ARG A 687 21.63 -5.04 -28.27
N ARG A 688 20.76 -5.92 -27.79
CA ARG A 688 19.78 -6.60 -28.64
C ARG A 688 18.81 -5.55 -29.20
N GLY A 689 18.40 -5.72 -30.46
CA GLY A 689 17.37 -4.88 -31.07
C GLY A 689 16.03 -4.99 -30.34
N ASP A 690 15.20 -3.95 -30.47
CA ASP A 690 13.88 -3.88 -29.83
C ASP A 690 12.90 -3.04 -30.68
N PHE A 691 11.60 -3.08 -30.35
CA PHE A 691 10.53 -2.47 -31.15
C PHE A 691 10.24 -0.99 -30.84
N GLY A 692 10.96 -0.39 -29.89
CA GLY A 692 10.70 0.97 -29.41
C GLY A 692 11.98 1.73 -29.10
N GLU A 693 11.88 3.06 -29.11
CA GLU A 693 12.98 3.93 -28.70
C GLU A 693 13.11 3.94 -27.18
N ARG A 694 14.35 3.97 -26.71
CA ARG A 694 14.67 4.08 -25.29
C ARG A 694 15.19 5.48 -25.01
N PRO A 695 14.40 6.35 -24.34
CA PRO A 695 14.88 7.67 -23.96
C PRO A 695 16.06 7.58 -22.99
N ASP A 696 16.75 8.70 -22.81
CA ASP A 696 17.69 8.83 -21.70
C ASP A 696 16.92 8.71 -20.38
N LEU A 697 17.29 7.74 -19.55
CA LEU A 697 16.67 7.47 -18.27
C LEU A 697 16.76 8.67 -17.33
N ALA A 698 17.79 9.50 -17.45
CA ALA A 698 17.95 10.70 -16.64
C ALA A 698 16.79 11.70 -16.83
N ASN A 699 16.09 11.66 -17.97
CA ASN A 699 14.93 12.53 -18.23
C ASN A 699 13.67 12.12 -17.46
N LEU A 700 13.61 10.88 -16.95
CA LEU A 700 12.47 10.39 -16.17
C LEU A 700 12.58 10.75 -14.68
N GLY A 701 13.81 10.90 -14.17
CA GLY A 701 14.04 11.22 -12.77
C GLY A 701 15.37 10.73 -12.22
N PRO A 702 15.66 11.05 -10.95
CA PRO A 702 16.87 10.61 -10.27
C PRO A 702 16.84 9.11 -9.98
N LEU A 703 18.02 8.48 -9.99
CA LEU A 703 18.15 7.04 -9.75
C LEU A 703 17.75 6.63 -8.33
N HIS A 704 18.00 7.51 -7.36
CA HIS A 704 17.69 7.28 -5.96
C HIS A 704 16.77 8.37 -5.46
N TRP A 705 15.88 7.98 -4.54
CA TRP A 705 15.11 8.97 -3.81
C TRP A 705 16.00 9.69 -2.79
N THR A 706 15.75 10.99 -2.64
CA THR A 706 16.37 11.83 -1.61
C THR A 706 15.29 12.65 -0.90
N PRO A 707 15.40 12.85 0.42
CA PRO A 707 14.43 13.64 1.17
C PRO A 707 14.37 15.07 0.64
N PRO A 708 13.18 15.62 0.35
CA PRO A 708 13.02 16.99 -0.13
C PRO A 708 13.29 18.00 0.99
N ALA A 709 13.58 19.25 0.62
CA ALA A 709 13.69 20.33 1.59
C ALA A 709 12.32 20.62 2.25
N ALA A 710 12.33 20.82 3.57
CA ALA A 710 11.16 21.28 4.29
C ALA A 710 10.87 22.77 3.95
N PRO A 711 9.60 23.18 3.85
CA PRO A 711 9.24 24.58 3.69
C PRO A 711 9.80 25.43 4.83
N SER A 712 10.35 26.59 4.48
CA SER A 712 10.72 27.60 5.48
C SER A 712 9.47 28.26 6.05
N TRP A 713 9.52 28.60 7.34
CA TRP A 713 8.40 29.24 8.02
C TRP A 713 8.90 30.24 9.06
N THR A 714 8.08 31.26 9.27
CA THR A 714 8.27 32.22 10.34
C THR A 714 6.92 32.51 11.00
N LEU A 715 6.78 32.14 12.28
CA LEU A 715 5.51 32.22 13.01
C LEU A 715 5.72 32.90 14.37
N THR A 716 4.62 33.25 15.03
CA THR A 716 4.65 33.94 16.32
C THR A 716 4.10 33.04 17.41
N ASP A 717 4.75 32.99 18.57
CA ASP A 717 4.26 32.25 19.74
C ASP A 717 3.19 33.02 20.52
N GLY A 718 2.55 32.36 21.50
CA GLY A 718 1.53 32.98 22.36
C GLY A 718 2.03 34.19 23.19
N HIS A 719 3.34 34.42 23.26
CA HIS A 719 3.94 35.57 23.93
C HIS A 719 4.33 36.69 22.96
N GLY A 720 4.01 36.56 21.66
CA GLY A 720 4.38 37.54 20.64
C GLY A 720 5.81 37.42 20.14
N ARG A 721 6.56 36.36 20.51
CA ARG A 721 7.92 36.16 20.03
C ARG A 721 7.91 35.48 18.66
N ARG A 722 8.67 36.05 17.74
CA ARG A 722 8.89 35.51 16.40
C ARG A 722 9.82 34.28 16.47
N ARG A 723 9.41 33.19 15.84
CA ARG A 723 10.15 31.93 15.70
C ARG A 723 10.33 31.61 14.23
N ASP A 724 11.53 31.16 13.88
CA ASP A 724 11.89 30.87 12.49
C ASP A 724 12.45 29.46 12.37
N SER A 725 12.09 28.77 11.29
CA SER A 725 12.67 27.48 10.90
C SER A 725 14.21 27.48 10.88
N SER A 726 14.86 28.61 10.59
CA SER A 726 16.31 28.76 10.56
C SER A 726 16.96 28.58 11.94
N GLN A 727 16.20 28.76 13.04
CA GLN A 727 16.68 28.57 14.41
C GLN A 727 16.98 27.10 14.72
N TYR A 728 16.49 26.18 13.89
CA TYR A 728 16.68 24.74 14.02
C TYR A 728 17.81 24.20 13.12
N ARG A 729 18.59 25.07 12.46
CA ARG A 729 19.77 24.63 11.70
C ARG A 729 20.76 23.92 12.62
N GLY A 730 21.18 22.72 12.23
CA GLY A 730 22.03 21.85 13.04
C GLY A 730 21.32 21.08 14.16
N ARG A 731 20.01 21.29 14.37
CA ARG A 731 19.22 20.58 15.38
C ARG A 731 17.92 20.02 14.78
N PRO A 732 17.76 18.69 14.70
CA PRO A 732 16.54 18.10 14.16
C PRO A 732 15.33 18.42 15.06
N TYR A 733 14.14 18.45 14.47
CA TYR A 733 12.91 18.74 15.19
C TYR A 733 11.69 18.03 14.62
N VAL A 734 10.70 17.79 15.49
CA VAL A 734 9.37 17.33 15.10
C VAL A 734 8.40 18.50 15.12
N MET A 735 7.66 18.65 14.04
CA MET A 735 6.66 19.71 13.86
C MET A 735 5.26 19.11 13.82
N LEU A 736 4.38 19.59 14.71
CA LEU A 736 3.00 19.14 14.85
C LEU A 736 2.05 20.23 14.32
N PHE A 737 1.10 19.87 13.48
CA PHE A 737 0.03 20.75 13.01
C PHE A 737 -1.29 20.32 13.63
N TYR A 738 -1.94 21.23 14.37
CA TYR A 738 -3.18 20.95 15.09
C TYR A 738 -4.26 22.02 14.90
N LEU A 739 -5.53 21.61 14.94
CA LEU A 739 -6.68 22.40 14.45
C LEU A 739 -7.31 23.34 15.50
N GLY A 740 -6.49 23.89 16.39
CA GLY A 740 -6.90 24.85 17.42
C GLY A 740 -7.54 24.23 18.68
N LYS A 741 -7.84 25.07 19.67
CA LYS A 741 -8.26 24.65 21.03
C LYS A 741 -9.62 23.93 21.10
N GLY A 742 -10.47 24.08 20.08
CA GLY A 742 -11.79 23.43 20.01
C GLY A 742 -11.75 21.95 19.61
N CYS A 743 -10.57 21.46 19.22
CA CYS A 743 -10.36 20.09 18.75
C CYS A 743 -9.91 19.19 19.91
N ALA A 744 -10.79 18.31 20.39
CA ALA A 744 -10.48 17.40 21.51
C ALA A 744 -9.31 16.45 21.18
N HIS A 745 -9.29 15.88 19.98
CA HIS A 745 -8.21 14.99 19.50
C HIS A 745 -6.87 15.71 19.34
N CYS A 746 -6.88 17.01 19.05
CA CYS A 746 -5.67 17.82 19.00
C CYS A 746 -5.02 17.95 20.39
N MET A 747 -5.85 18.13 21.43
CA MET A 747 -5.35 18.20 22.80
C MET A 747 -4.80 16.85 23.27
N GLU A 748 -5.41 15.74 22.85
CA GLU A 748 -4.87 14.40 23.06
C GLU A 748 -3.47 14.25 22.46
N GLN A 749 -3.29 14.65 21.19
CA GLN A 749 -1.98 14.64 20.52
C GLN A 749 -0.94 15.45 21.31
N LEU A 750 -1.25 16.70 21.67
CA LEU A 750 -0.30 17.55 22.38
C LEU A 750 0.07 16.97 23.75
N ASN A 751 -0.89 16.41 24.50
CA ASN A 751 -0.61 15.76 25.78
C ASN A 751 0.29 14.52 25.59
N LYS A 752 0.06 13.71 24.54
CA LYS A 752 0.92 12.54 24.24
C LYS A 752 2.35 12.93 23.91
N PHE A 753 2.55 14.01 23.17
CA PHE A 753 3.89 14.53 22.88
C PHE A 753 4.55 15.19 24.09
N GLU A 754 3.78 15.79 25.00
CA GLU A 754 4.30 16.29 26.28
C GLU A 754 4.78 15.15 27.19
N GLU A 755 4.00 14.06 27.29
CA GLU A 755 4.39 12.84 28.02
C GLU A 755 5.76 12.32 27.53
N ALA A 756 6.04 12.43 26.23
CA ALA A 756 7.28 11.99 25.59
C ALA A 756 8.35 13.10 25.42
N ALA A 757 8.09 14.35 25.80
CA ALA A 757 8.91 15.50 25.41
C ALA A 757 10.37 15.38 25.87
N LYS A 758 10.58 14.88 27.10
CA LYS A 758 11.92 14.65 27.66
C LYS A 758 12.71 13.59 26.88
N ASP A 759 12.04 12.58 26.34
CA ASP A 759 12.69 11.53 25.56
C ASP A 759 13.12 12.03 24.18
N PHE A 760 12.31 12.89 23.55
CA PHE A 760 12.69 13.61 22.33
C PHE A 760 13.87 14.55 22.60
N GLU A 761 13.81 15.35 23.68
CA GLU A 761 14.90 16.26 24.06
C GLU A 761 16.21 15.51 24.32
N LYS A 762 16.16 14.39 25.06
CA LYS A 762 17.31 13.51 25.32
C LYS A 762 17.88 12.91 24.03
N ALA A 763 17.04 12.71 23.01
CA ALA A 763 17.46 12.27 21.69
C ALA A 763 17.95 13.43 20.77
N GLY A 764 18.03 14.66 21.29
CA GLY A 764 18.47 15.84 20.55
C GLY A 764 17.39 16.46 19.63
N LEU A 765 16.15 15.99 19.71
CA LEU A 765 15.02 16.45 18.91
C LEU A 765 14.30 17.58 19.63
N ALA A 766 14.10 18.72 18.96
CA ALA A 766 13.16 19.72 19.44
C ALA A 766 11.72 19.34 19.05
N LEU A 767 10.74 19.79 19.84
CA LEU A 767 9.33 19.73 19.49
C LEU A 767 8.83 21.15 19.21
N VAL A 768 7.91 21.29 18.24
CA VAL A 768 7.20 22.53 17.95
C VAL A 768 5.79 22.21 17.46
N ALA A 769 4.79 22.95 17.91
CA ALA A 769 3.41 22.78 17.47
C ALA A 769 2.86 24.06 16.84
N VAL A 770 2.16 23.92 15.73
CA VAL A 770 1.56 24.99 14.94
C VAL A 770 0.05 24.84 14.93
N SER A 771 -0.63 25.93 15.28
CA SER A 771 -2.07 26.00 15.42
C SER A 771 -2.70 26.87 14.35
N THR A 772 -3.96 26.57 14.02
CA THR A 772 -4.82 27.49 13.27
C THR A 772 -5.30 28.68 14.11
N ASP A 773 -5.10 28.65 15.43
CA ASP A 773 -5.49 29.73 16.35
C ASP A 773 -4.56 30.96 16.22
N ALA A 774 -5.09 32.14 16.53
CA ALA A 774 -4.31 33.36 16.67
C ALA A 774 -3.45 33.34 17.95
N ALA A 775 -2.38 34.15 17.99
CA ALA A 775 -1.39 34.14 19.07
C ALA A 775 -1.98 34.45 20.46
N ASP A 776 -3.00 35.31 20.53
CA ASP A 776 -3.72 35.61 21.76
C ASP A 776 -4.55 34.42 22.27
N ALA A 777 -5.16 33.65 21.37
CA ALA A 777 -5.91 32.44 21.70
C ALA A 777 -5.00 31.31 22.22
N LEU A 778 -3.73 31.26 21.80
CA LEU A 778 -2.75 30.31 22.35
C LEU A 778 -2.50 30.50 23.84
N LYS A 779 -2.64 31.73 24.36
CA LYS A 779 -2.52 32.04 25.81
C LYS A 779 -3.59 31.38 26.65
N GLN A 780 -4.68 30.88 26.05
CA GLN A 780 -5.73 30.15 26.76
C GLN A 780 -5.44 28.64 26.79
N THR A 781 -4.70 28.15 25.79
CA THR A 781 -4.20 26.77 25.70
C THR A 781 -2.98 26.55 26.61
N SER A 782 -2.17 27.59 26.83
CA SER A 782 -1.16 27.66 27.89
C SER A 782 -1.77 28.31 29.16
N SER A 783 -2.01 27.59 30.25
CA SER A 783 -2.68 28.17 31.43
C SER A 783 -1.93 29.37 32.06
N LYS A 784 -2.64 30.15 32.91
CA LYS A 784 -2.21 31.41 33.54
C LYS A 784 -0.96 31.33 34.46
N GLN A 785 -0.35 30.16 34.64
CA GLN A 785 0.87 29.95 35.42
C GLN A 785 1.71 28.86 34.74
N SER A 786 2.77 29.28 34.02
CA SER A 786 3.71 28.41 33.27
C SER A 786 3.10 27.55 32.15
N SER A 787 3.83 27.40 31.04
CA SER A 787 3.34 26.75 29.83
C SER A 787 2.95 25.29 30.08
N ARG A 788 1.68 24.96 29.84
CA ARG A 788 1.12 23.59 29.89
C ARG A 788 1.98 22.56 29.12
N PHE A 789 2.67 23.03 28.09
CA PHE A 789 3.56 22.26 27.24
C PHE A 789 5.00 22.80 27.36
N SER A 790 5.96 21.89 27.36
CA SER A 790 7.40 22.17 27.44
C SER A 790 7.98 22.72 26.12
N PHE A 791 7.21 22.62 25.03
CA PHE A 791 7.59 23.05 23.69
C PHE A 791 6.74 24.23 23.18
N PRO A 792 7.28 25.04 22.25
CA PRO A 792 6.58 26.22 21.74
C PRO A 792 5.31 25.88 20.96
N LEU A 793 4.23 26.62 21.23
CA LEU A 793 3.02 26.68 20.42
C LEU A 793 3.08 27.95 19.54
N LEU A 794 2.87 27.78 18.24
CA LEU A 794 2.96 28.82 17.22
C LEU A 794 1.60 29.05 16.54
N ALA A 795 1.29 30.31 16.25
CA ALA A 795 0.05 30.73 15.61
C ALA A 795 0.23 30.85 14.10
N ASP A 796 -0.60 30.15 13.33
CA ASP A 796 -0.74 30.26 11.87
C ASP A 796 -2.22 30.51 11.48
N PRO A 797 -2.80 31.67 11.83
CA PRO A 797 -4.19 31.98 11.50
C PRO A 797 -4.43 32.13 9.99
N THR A 798 -3.39 32.46 9.21
CA THR A 798 -3.46 32.55 7.74
C THR A 798 -3.41 31.17 7.06
N ARG A 799 -2.96 30.14 7.80
CA ARG A 799 -2.79 28.75 7.35
C ARG A 799 -1.74 28.64 6.24
N GLU A 800 -0.80 29.57 6.20
CA GLU A 800 0.27 29.58 5.20
C GLU A 800 1.23 28.43 5.43
N ALA A 801 1.61 28.15 6.68
CA ALA A 801 2.43 27.00 7.02
C ALA A 801 1.67 25.68 6.81
N PHE A 802 0.39 25.61 7.19
CA PHE A 802 -0.45 24.43 6.93
C PHE A 802 -0.47 24.06 5.44
N ARG A 803 -0.66 25.06 4.55
CA ARG A 803 -0.61 24.86 3.09
C ARG A 803 0.79 24.48 2.62
N ALA A 804 1.82 25.19 3.08
CA ALA A 804 3.20 24.93 2.69
C ALA A 804 3.64 23.50 3.06
N PHE A 805 3.14 22.93 4.15
CA PHE A 805 3.43 21.56 4.59
C PHE A 805 2.44 20.50 4.07
N HIS A 806 1.46 20.88 3.23
CA HIS A 806 0.38 20.00 2.77
C HIS A 806 -0.49 19.43 3.89
N ALA A 807 -0.43 19.97 5.12
CA ALA A 807 -1.36 19.69 6.21
C ALA A 807 -2.69 20.44 5.99
N PHE A 808 -3.19 20.47 4.76
CA PHE A 808 -4.35 21.27 4.37
C PHE A 808 -5.06 20.59 3.21
N ASP A 809 -6.37 20.42 3.30
CA ASP A 809 -7.18 19.90 2.21
C ASP A 809 -7.43 20.99 1.16
N GLY A 810 -6.86 20.79 -0.03
CA GLY A 810 -7.03 21.70 -1.15
C GLY A 810 -8.39 21.62 -1.83
N PHE A 811 -9.13 20.51 -1.71
CA PHE A 811 -10.49 20.39 -2.23
C PHE A 811 -11.50 21.12 -1.35
N GLU A 812 -11.40 20.93 -0.03
CA GLU A 812 -12.35 21.47 0.94
C GLU A 812 -11.94 22.82 1.54
N GLN A 813 -10.69 23.25 1.32
CA GLN A 813 -10.11 24.45 1.92
C GLN A 813 -10.09 24.42 3.47
N THR A 814 -9.85 23.24 4.04
CA THR A 814 -9.83 23.00 5.48
C THR A 814 -8.46 22.49 5.95
N PRO A 815 -8.01 22.88 7.15
CA PRO A 815 -6.74 22.39 7.71
C PRO A 815 -6.86 20.91 8.14
N LEU A 816 -5.74 20.18 8.03
CA LEU A 816 -5.58 18.79 8.44
C LEU A 816 -4.57 18.68 9.58
N HIS A 817 -4.57 17.55 10.27
CA HIS A 817 -3.49 17.22 11.19
C HIS A 817 -2.23 16.85 10.39
N GLY A 818 -1.08 17.14 10.97
CA GLY A 818 0.20 16.80 10.36
C GLY A 818 1.30 16.61 11.39
N THR A 819 2.18 15.64 11.18
CA THR A 819 3.35 15.37 12.01
C THR A 819 4.55 15.17 11.11
N PHE A 820 5.61 15.91 11.33
CA PHE A 820 6.77 15.96 10.43
C PHE A 820 8.07 15.81 11.21
N LEU A 821 9.02 15.03 10.69
CA LEU A 821 10.41 15.02 11.15
C LEU A 821 11.28 15.80 10.16
N ILE A 822 11.92 16.85 10.65
CA ILE A 822 12.87 17.66 9.88
C ILE A 822 14.27 17.50 10.50
N ASP A 823 15.27 17.22 9.68
CA ASP A 823 16.66 17.08 10.14
C ASP A 823 17.36 18.44 10.35
N GLY A 824 18.60 18.42 10.85
CA GLY A 824 19.40 19.64 11.03
C GLY A 824 19.78 20.39 9.74
N GLU A 825 19.67 19.75 8.57
CA GLU A 825 19.84 20.35 7.25
C GLU A 825 18.53 20.90 6.67
N GLY A 826 17.43 20.84 7.43
CA GLY A 826 16.11 21.29 6.96
C GLY A 826 15.49 20.39 5.92
N LEU A 827 15.88 19.11 5.85
CA LEU A 827 15.31 18.11 4.96
C LEU A 827 14.18 17.37 5.67
N LEU A 828 13.07 17.16 4.96
CA LEU A 828 11.91 16.44 5.43
C LEU A 828 12.18 14.93 5.36
N ARG A 829 12.37 14.31 6.52
CA ARG A 829 12.74 12.88 6.64
C ARG A 829 11.56 11.95 6.77
N TRP A 830 10.47 12.41 7.36
CA TRP A 830 9.26 11.61 7.62
C TRP A 830 8.05 12.54 7.75
N GLN A 831 6.87 12.08 7.33
CA GLN A 831 5.63 12.80 7.56
C GLN A 831 4.44 11.84 7.72
N ASP A 832 3.43 12.31 8.45
CA ASP A 832 2.08 11.75 8.49
C ASP A 832 1.07 12.90 8.44
N ILE A 833 0.08 12.81 7.55
CA ILE A 833 -0.91 13.85 7.30
C ILE A 833 -2.27 13.18 7.16
N GLY A 834 -3.27 13.65 7.91
CA GLY A 834 -4.57 13.00 7.92
C GLY A 834 -5.66 13.82 8.60
N PHE A 835 -6.88 13.29 8.51
CA PHE A 835 -8.01 13.84 9.24
C PHE A 835 -7.92 13.54 10.74
N GLU A 836 -7.21 12.48 11.14
CA GLU A 836 -6.88 12.13 12.53
C GLU A 836 -5.46 12.59 12.92
N PRO A 837 -5.22 12.96 14.19
CA PRO A 837 -3.89 13.25 14.66
C PRO A 837 -3.05 11.98 14.87
N PHE A 838 -1.75 12.10 14.63
CA PHE A 838 -0.79 11.03 14.91
C PHE A 838 -0.45 10.96 16.41
N LEU A 839 -0.65 9.81 17.05
CA LEU A 839 -0.51 9.63 18.50
C LEU A 839 0.68 8.74 18.93
N GLU A 840 1.43 8.19 17.98
CA GLU A 840 2.32 7.05 18.22
C GLU A 840 3.76 7.50 18.47
N THR A 841 3.96 8.23 19.57
CA THR A 841 5.20 8.95 19.90
C THR A 841 6.41 8.04 20.07
N ALA A 842 6.24 6.84 20.64
CA ALA A 842 7.33 5.87 20.82
C ALA A 842 7.88 5.39 19.47
N PHE A 843 7.00 5.10 18.51
CA PHE A 843 7.40 4.76 17.14
C PHE A 843 8.14 5.91 16.48
N LEU A 844 7.57 7.13 16.52
CA LEU A 844 8.20 8.28 15.88
C LEU A 844 9.57 8.59 16.48
N LEU A 845 9.74 8.45 17.79
CA LEU A 845 11.04 8.63 18.44
C LEU A 845 12.07 7.60 17.97
N ASP A 846 11.70 6.32 17.92
CA ASP A 846 12.58 5.26 17.41
C ASP A 846 12.96 5.50 15.94
N GLU A 847 11.96 5.82 15.12
CA GLU A 847 12.17 6.08 13.70
C GLU A 847 13.00 7.34 13.45
N SER A 848 12.81 8.39 14.26
CA SER A 848 13.62 9.60 14.20
C SER A 848 15.08 9.29 14.52
N LYS A 849 15.35 8.51 15.57
CA LYS A 849 16.71 8.07 15.90
C LYS A 849 17.34 7.28 14.76
N ARG A 850 16.59 6.37 14.14
CA ARG A 850 17.07 5.58 13.00
C ARG A 850 17.40 6.46 11.80
N LEU A 851 16.46 7.28 11.35
CA LEU A 851 16.62 8.14 10.17
C LEU A 851 17.75 9.16 10.33
N LEU A 852 17.95 9.68 11.55
CA LEU A 852 19.00 10.66 11.82
C LEU A 852 20.41 10.03 11.93
N ARG A 853 20.52 8.71 12.13
CA ARG A 853 21.83 8.00 12.10
C ARG A 853 22.46 7.95 10.72
N PHE A 854 21.69 8.11 9.64
CA PHE A 854 22.24 8.13 8.28
C PHE A 854 23.03 9.42 7.97
N GLY A 855 22.96 10.45 8.82
CA GLY A 855 23.70 11.72 8.65
C GLY A 855 23.53 12.34 7.26
N ASN A 856 24.37 13.30 6.87
CA ASN A 856 24.30 13.96 5.55
C ASN A 856 24.93 13.09 4.42
N GLY A 857 24.66 11.78 4.48
CA GLY A 857 25.42 10.70 3.86
C GLY A 857 25.03 10.30 2.43
N SER A 858 24.27 11.10 1.69
CA SER A 858 24.09 10.90 0.24
C SER A 858 25.27 11.46 -0.60
N LYS A 859 26.27 12.08 0.04
CA LYS A 859 27.48 12.54 -0.67
C LYS A 859 28.36 11.40 -1.19
N THR A 860 28.24 10.18 -0.65
CA THR A 860 28.99 9.01 -1.15
C THR A 860 28.44 8.45 -2.47
N VAL A 861 27.22 8.82 -2.89
CA VAL A 861 26.68 8.43 -4.21
C VAL A 861 26.72 9.58 -5.22
N ALA A 862 26.57 10.83 -4.77
CA ALA A 862 26.71 12.00 -5.65
C ALA A 862 28.14 12.20 -6.20
N ALA A 863 29.16 11.58 -5.59
CA ALA A 863 30.54 11.63 -6.03
C ALA A 863 30.92 10.55 -7.07
N ALA A 864 29.99 9.65 -7.43
CA ALA A 864 30.09 8.91 -8.69
C ALA A 864 29.76 9.88 -9.84
N LYS A 865 30.65 10.86 -10.06
CA LYS A 865 30.69 11.63 -11.29
C LYS A 865 30.65 10.61 -12.43
N THR A 866 29.58 10.68 -13.19
CA THR A 866 29.51 10.22 -14.57
C THR A 866 30.81 10.63 -15.28
N LYS A 867 31.80 9.73 -15.31
CA LYS A 867 32.73 9.68 -16.43
C LYS A 867 31.93 9.17 -17.62
N ALA A 868 31.03 10.02 -18.12
CA ALA A 868 30.67 9.98 -19.51
C ALA A 868 32.00 10.14 -20.25
N SER A 869 32.46 9.04 -20.86
CA SER A 869 33.54 9.11 -21.84
C SER A 869 33.12 10.17 -22.87
N PRO A 870 33.96 11.17 -23.19
CA PRO A 870 33.58 12.21 -24.14
C PRO A 870 33.37 11.53 -25.49
N ARG A 871 32.11 11.38 -25.90
CA ARG A 871 31.77 11.03 -27.27
C ARG A 871 32.19 12.22 -28.13
N GLY A 872 33.11 11.96 -29.06
CA GLY A 872 33.60 12.96 -30.01
C GLY A 872 32.46 13.58 -30.84
N PRO A 873 32.71 14.75 -31.44
CA PRO A 873 31.67 15.51 -32.12
C PRO A 873 31.16 14.74 -33.36
N LEU A 874 29.88 14.40 -33.36
CA LEU A 874 29.16 13.97 -34.56
C LEU A 874 28.94 15.20 -35.43
N ASN A 875 29.66 15.23 -36.54
CA ASN A 875 29.45 16.14 -37.65
C ASN A 875 27.98 16.15 -38.07
N ARG A 876 27.37 17.35 -38.01
CA ARG A 876 26.23 17.69 -38.86
C ARG A 876 26.70 17.66 -40.31
N GLN A 877 26.09 16.84 -41.15
CA GLN A 877 25.80 17.23 -42.54
C GLN A 877 24.82 16.26 -43.21
N ARG A 878 23.71 16.87 -43.65
CA ARG A 878 22.68 16.45 -44.62
C ARG A 878 21.70 15.37 -44.21
#